data_AF-A0A7M5VF93-F1
#
_entry.id   AF-A0A7M5VF93-F1
#
_cell.length_a   1.000
_cell.length_b   1.000
_cell.length_c   1.000
_cell.angle_alpha   90.00
_cell.angle_beta   90.00
_cell.angle_gamma   90.00
#
_symmetry.space_group_name_H-M   'P 1'
#
loop_
_entity.id
_entity.type
_entity.pdbx_description
1 polymer ?
#
loop_
_entity_poly.entity_id
_entity_poly.type
_entity_poly.pdbx_seq_one_letter_code
_entity_poly.pdbx_strand_id
1 'polypeptide(L)'
;MSFGETAKTMAALNKRRKSVLYKRKERTKRECLVEPQNAVDGADEDRAQRLDGAFFEGFVELQEKQKDELEEAAKGTLKREALSSNKYQNDSRSIIKPRSKKQSLDLYKEIMYTIMHRLGARKQGGDNLTDGEIYSYAREVLDISAEEHKQVYDEVKAVKAPECFLNVKVFRAEDVEAKDANGFSDPYCMLCIIKDGEGDKVSDNGNKIKKQVLRHLREENDVKMTKIQMKTLNPEWNQPFKFNVNDLHNQVLRIDMWDKDDNSVILDEENKITSIKGFKGAGRMLKEIYQSAAGGSKNTLDDFLGLVEVPLKNIPENGVDAWFKIESRNNKKTVKGRLRLKISLSTKEPDRPTSNLSEASANEVYKELLNCCARYDCQQTIDSMQNDSEWQCILSDHAEAILLQYTMQHEIRPLEVAVIKWGIFSKLIQEINIPMDVLSTQMEDFKKHSANDKLDTDYELEQHLESMKIFSDYMIRLIGKYRYTYSNVEQRNVTELGKLLICLLMIHRVPVFTQKYPDLILHKEIEKVLEKSTNEWFFIEEAFHQSMEQDDKDILGYLCHLTNAINADLQRGLEVYEPIFKCINVRYMVVVFNKIETLISQLVEEKTSKIKNNFHQGSKDDVASIWFQLYLAVKGLYQLKKKHIPQGDQNTEGLDNWSSWFRKGVVKLLEIASDKAEARTLKALEMDEVRVIDSMVKHSTSAVDVTCCLGQICIFNNTLEWPDPLGAFTFLAQVVGIVGKCAMDYGHLVFNQLKDKGFYDDVGQFDVTDELCIMMNNTAHVLQFLDYVPKAAQFDQYLDAMRLTEREKDVERSSQTLHNILNCAKEDMRNKLDQIILHVGKRMKESLKDYILKIITNNQKTVDESCDDLLEYIENNLTTLSSSLLSQVFERILDHMWKAVLECMTDLTKKKLLQRHYKKLQELLQIVFDFFHGDGNGLSVEALQGALHQELTYCLQLNSSSTEELIENYFVDQCEQQKAADSSLGKIAFKVFFDNLTKKLNVYVLNAANILPLDSSGKSDPYIKLSVQPQHLFPQVKPQKTKFQKETLYPLFDESFQFSIPPPDCLKNGATLVFSVYDHDRITDDDIGGESYYDLQFVPGLTYDTVQGGFATVPQIDMCLTIPTIESKSVAVMKNRQKEDSTADHFVSSLFVKRSKLLENIQKAKEYNN
;
A
#
# COMPACT_ATOMS: atom_id res chain seq x y z
N MET A 1 54.84 -28.38 54.24
CA MET A 1 54.61 -27.93 52.84
C MET A 1 53.31 -28.48 52.22
N SER A 2 52.51 -29.34 52.88
CA SER A 2 51.34 -29.99 52.26
C SER A 2 49.99 -29.24 52.35
N PHE A 3 49.95 -28.01 52.88
CA PHE A 3 48.73 -27.16 52.86
C PHE A 3 48.63 -26.27 51.61
N GLY A 4 49.73 -26.05 50.89
CA GLY A 4 49.78 -25.18 49.70
C GLY A 4 49.41 -25.89 48.40
N GLU A 5 49.56 -27.21 48.34
CA GLU A 5 49.16 -28.00 47.16
C GLU A 5 47.65 -28.25 47.16
N THR A 6 47.04 -28.69 48.25
CA THR A 6 45.57 -28.90 48.37
C THR A 6 44.74 -27.64 48.11
N ALA A 7 45.21 -26.46 48.55
CA ALA A 7 44.55 -25.19 48.25
C ALA A 7 44.68 -24.78 46.77
N LYS A 8 45.80 -25.11 46.10
CA LYS A 8 45.98 -24.89 44.67
C LYS A 8 45.18 -25.89 43.83
N THR A 9 45.05 -27.15 44.26
CA THR A 9 44.20 -28.14 43.61
C THR A 9 42.73 -27.79 43.77
N MET A 10 42.26 -27.38 44.95
CA MET A 10 40.89 -26.88 45.16
C MET A 10 40.61 -25.59 44.38
N ALA A 11 41.57 -24.67 44.27
CA ALA A 11 41.40 -23.45 43.46
C ALA A 11 41.39 -23.76 41.96
N ALA A 12 42.18 -24.73 41.49
CA ALA A 12 42.19 -25.19 40.10
C ALA A 12 40.93 -26.02 39.75
N LEU A 13 40.44 -26.83 40.69
CA LEU A 13 39.16 -27.56 40.61
C LEU A 13 37.98 -26.59 40.58
N ASN A 14 37.96 -25.59 41.46
CA ASN A 14 36.98 -24.51 41.40
C ASN A 14 37.09 -23.68 40.12
N LYS A 15 38.28 -23.56 39.49
CA LYS A 15 38.44 -22.85 38.22
C LYS A 15 38.00 -23.70 37.01
N ARG A 16 38.17 -25.03 37.06
CA ARG A 16 37.66 -26.00 36.07
C ARG A 16 36.12 -26.11 36.14
N ARG A 17 35.56 -26.29 37.34
CA ARG A 17 34.11 -26.33 37.63
C ARG A 17 33.34 -25.07 37.17
N LYS A 18 34.03 -23.98 36.79
CA LYS A 18 33.47 -22.65 36.49
C LYS A 18 33.49 -22.25 35.00
N SER A 19 34.00 -23.07 34.08
CA SER A 19 34.35 -22.58 32.74
C SER A 19 33.19 -22.58 31.72
N VAL A 20 32.35 -23.61 31.69
CA VAL A 20 31.43 -23.84 30.56
C VAL A 20 30.18 -22.94 30.62
N LEU A 21 29.46 -22.95 31.73
CA LEU A 21 28.24 -22.13 31.94
C LEU A 21 28.56 -20.63 31.96
N TYR A 22 29.72 -20.26 32.52
CA TYR A 22 30.22 -18.88 32.51
C TYR A 22 30.53 -18.36 31.10
N LYS A 23 31.24 -19.15 30.27
CA LYS A 23 31.56 -18.79 28.86
C LYS A 23 30.31 -18.64 27.99
N ARG A 24 29.22 -19.36 28.30
CA ARG A 24 27.95 -19.27 27.56
C ARG A 24 27.24 -17.94 27.83
N LYS A 25 27.11 -17.49 29.08
CA LYS A 25 26.39 -16.23 29.41
C LYS A 25 27.01 -14.97 28.78
N GLU A 26 28.32 -14.99 28.51
CA GLU A 26 28.99 -13.96 27.70
C GLU A 26 28.68 -14.06 26.19
N ARG A 27 28.42 -15.27 25.66
CA ARG A 27 28.01 -15.51 24.27
C ARG A 27 26.52 -15.24 24.01
N THR A 28 25.63 -15.51 24.96
CA THR A 28 24.18 -15.27 24.81
C THR A 28 23.85 -13.78 24.59
N LYS A 29 24.73 -12.87 25.02
CA LYS A 29 24.64 -11.42 24.72
C LYS A 29 24.95 -11.06 23.26
N ARG A 30 25.46 -12.00 22.45
CA ARG A 30 25.84 -11.80 21.05
C ARG A 30 25.00 -12.63 20.06
N GLU A 31 24.13 -13.51 20.54
CA GLU A 31 23.18 -14.25 19.69
C GLU A 31 21.98 -13.35 19.35
N CYS A 32 22.22 -12.34 18.51
CA CYS A 32 21.15 -11.62 17.83
C CYS A 32 20.57 -12.53 16.75
N LEU A 33 19.27 -12.81 16.89
CA LEU A 33 18.40 -13.41 15.89
C LEU A 33 18.67 -12.77 14.53
N VAL A 34 19.29 -13.52 13.61
CA VAL A 34 19.23 -13.18 12.19
C VAL A 34 17.77 -13.34 11.81
N GLU A 35 17.12 -12.22 11.46
CA GLU A 35 15.78 -12.28 10.91
C GLU A 35 15.79 -13.20 9.68
N PRO A 36 14.81 -14.11 9.52
CA PRO A 36 14.74 -15.04 8.39
C PRO A 36 14.75 -14.35 7.01
N GLN A 37 14.56 -13.03 6.98
CA GLN A 37 14.53 -12.21 5.76
C GLN A 37 15.89 -12.15 5.05
N ASN A 38 17.02 -12.33 5.75
CA ASN A 38 18.35 -12.28 5.14
C ASN A 38 18.82 -13.63 4.54
N ALA A 39 18.00 -14.69 4.62
CA ALA A 39 18.32 -15.99 4.02
C ALA A 39 17.81 -16.13 2.58
N VAL A 40 17.14 -15.10 2.03
CA VAL A 40 16.58 -15.10 0.68
C VAL A 40 17.59 -14.61 -0.37
N ASP A 41 18.67 -13.95 0.05
CA ASP A 41 19.72 -13.49 -0.85
C ASP A 41 20.75 -14.60 -1.10
N GLY A 42 20.52 -15.36 -2.18
CA GLY A 42 21.51 -16.26 -2.77
C GLY A 42 21.33 -17.73 -2.41
N ALA A 43 20.17 -18.32 -2.72
CA ALA A 43 20.15 -19.75 -2.99
C ALA A 43 21.02 -20.00 -4.23
N ASP A 44 22.08 -20.78 -4.07
CA ASP A 44 22.88 -21.33 -5.16
C ASP A 44 21.90 -22.04 -6.12
N GLU A 45 21.56 -21.43 -7.27
CA GLU A 45 20.52 -21.93 -8.21
C GLU A 45 20.74 -23.42 -8.55
N ASP A 46 22.00 -23.85 -8.60
CA ASP A 46 22.42 -25.24 -8.81
C ASP A 46 21.95 -26.18 -7.68
N ARG A 47 21.86 -25.72 -6.43
CA ARG A 47 21.34 -26.50 -5.29
C ARG A 47 19.82 -26.62 -5.34
N ALA A 48 19.08 -25.55 -5.63
CA ALA A 48 17.62 -25.60 -5.79
C ALA A 48 17.21 -26.52 -6.96
N GLN A 49 17.93 -26.44 -8.08
CA GLN A 49 17.74 -27.33 -9.23
C GLN A 49 17.90 -28.81 -8.86
N ARG A 50 18.86 -29.14 -7.99
CA ARG A 50 19.06 -30.50 -7.51
C ARG A 50 17.99 -30.97 -6.53
N LEU A 51 17.31 -30.08 -5.79
CA LEU A 51 16.29 -30.44 -4.82
C LEU A 51 14.95 -30.80 -5.48
N ASP A 52 14.37 -29.87 -6.24
CA ASP A 52 13.04 -30.01 -6.83
C ASP A 52 12.93 -29.52 -8.28
N GLY A 53 14.05 -29.12 -8.88
CA GLY A 53 14.12 -28.49 -10.20
C GLY A 53 13.86 -26.99 -10.17
N ALA A 54 14.14 -26.31 -9.05
CA ALA A 54 13.88 -24.88 -8.83
C ALA A 54 12.38 -24.51 -8.97
N PHE A 55 11.49 -25.44 -8.58
CA PHE A 55 10.05 -25.28 -8.78
C PHE A 55 9.49 -24.08 -8.03
N PHE A 56 9.87 -23.88 -6.76
CA PHE A 56 9.35 -22.80 -5.93
C PHE A 56 10.02 -21.45 -6.22
N GLU A 57 11.31 -21.46 -6.56
CA GLU A 57 12.05 -20.30 -7.06
C GLU A 57 11.40 -19.76 -8.34
N GLY A 58 11.04 -20.66 -9.26
CA GLY A 58 10.35 -20.33 -10.51
C GLY A 58 9.07 -19.52 -10.31
N PHE A 59 8.27 -19.74 -9.26
CA PHE A 59 7.05 -18.94 -9.04
C PHE A 59 7.31 -17.49 -8.64
N VAL A 60 8.43 -17.22 -7.95
CA VAL A 60 8.84 -15.85 -7.61
C VAL A 60 9.35 -15.17 -8.88
N GLU A 61 10.17 -15.87 -9.66
CA GLU A 61 10.65 -15.41 -10.96
C GLU A 61 9.51 -15.15 -11.95
N LEU A 62 8.40 -15.90 -11.89
CA LEU A 62 7.24 -15.67 -12.77
C LEU A 62 6.64 -14.27 -12.63
N GLN A 63 6.73 -13.63 -11.46
CA GLN A 63 6.29 -12.23 -11.30
C GLN A 63 7.23 -11.25 -12.00
N GLU A 64 8.54 -11.47 -11.93
CA GLU A 64 9.53 -10.65 -12.61
C GLU A 64 9.43 -10.85 -14.12
N LYS A 65 9.34 -12.11 -14.55
CA LYS A 65 9.09 -12.48 -15.94
C LYS A 65 7.79 -11.88 -16.48
N GLN A 66 6.74 -11.80 -15.68
CA GLN A 66 5.49 -11.12 -16.08
C GLN A 66 5.71 -9.62 -16.35
N LYS A 67 6.54 -8.95 -15.56
CA LYS A 67 6.89 -7.54 -15.79
C LYS A 67 7.70 -7.39 -17.08
N ASP A 68 8.68 -8.26 -17.29
CA ASP A 68 9.51 -8.27 -18.50
C ASP A 68 8.66 -8.52 -19.76
N GLU A 69 7.73 -9.47 -19.70
CA GLU A 69 6.79 -9.77 -20.78
C GLU A 69 5.85 -8.59 -21.07
N LEU A 70 5.41 -7.85 -20.05
CA LEU A 70 4.63 -6.64 -20.22
C LEU A 70 5.44 -5.52 -20.91
N GLU A 71 6.71 -5.34 -20.52
CA GLU A 71 7.61 -4.38 -21.17
C GLU A 71 7.91 -4.76 -22.63
N GLU A 72 8.10 -6.05 -22.91
CA GLU A 72 8.33 -6.56 -24.26
C GLU A 72 7.08 -6.36 -25.13
N ALA A 73 5.89 -6.64 -24.60
CA ALA A 73 4.62 -6.38 -25.28
C ALA A 73 4.47 -4.88 -25.59
N ALA A 74 4.83 -3.99 -24.67
CA ALA A 74 4.82 -2.55 -24.91
C ALA A 74 5.73 -2.14 -26.09
N LYS A 75 6.97 -2.67 -26.14
CA LYS A 75 7.91 -2.43 -27.25
C LYS A 75 7.41 -3.01 -28.57
N GLY A 76 6.82 -4.22 -28.54
CA GLY A 76 6.28 -4.90 -29.71
C GLY A 76 5.10 -4.17 -30.35
N THR A 77 4.18 -3.64 -29.55
CA THR A 77 3.04 -2.84 -30.03
C THR A 77 3.51 -1.52 -30.65
N LEU A 78 4.46 -0.80 -30.01
CA LEU A 78 5.02 0.43 -30.56
C LEU A 78 5.69 0.23 -31.92
N LYS A 79 6.47 -0.83 -32.08
CA LYS A 79 7.15 -1.15 -33.35
C LYS A 79 6.14 -1.40 -34.49
N ARG A 80 5.00 -2.02 -34.17
CA ARG A 80 3.93 -2.31 -35.15
C ARG A 80 3.16 -1.05 -35.54
N GLU A 81 2.83 -0.20 -34.58
CA GLU A 81 2.23 1.11 -34.84
C GLU A 81 3.15 1.97 -35.73
N ALA A 82 4.45 2.00 -35.46
CA ALA A 82 5.44 2.69 -36.28
C ALA A 82 5.46 2.21 -37.75
N LEU A 83 5.43 0.89 -37.98
CA LEU A 83 5.39 0.29 -39.33
C LEU A 83 4.11 0.67 -40.11
N SER A 84 3.00 0.91 -39.41
CA SER A 84 1.73 1.32 -40.02
C SER A 84 1.67 2.82 -40.34
N SER A 85 2.35 3.67 -39.55
CA SER A 85 2.41 5.12 -39.75
C SER A 85 3.16 5.53 -41.04
N ASN A 86 4.20 4.77 -41.42
CA ASN A 86 5.01 5.00 -42.63
C ASN A 86 4.30 4.74 -43.97
N LYS A 87 3.06 4.24 -43.97
CA LYS A 87 2.30 3.98 -45.21
C LYS A 87 1.49 5.17 -45.72
N TYR A 88 1.44 6.29 -44.99
CA TYR A 88 0.64 7.47 -45.36
C TYR A 88 1.44 8.61 -46.01
N GLN A 89 2.75 8.45 -46.21
CA GLN A 89 3.58 9.39 -46.96
C GLN A 89 3.91 8.82 -48.34
N ASN A 90 3.06 9.10 -49.33
CA ASN A 90 3.43 9.36 -50.72
C ASN A 90 2.18 9.35 -51.59
N ASP A 91 1.85 10.51 -52.14
CA ASP A 91 1.34 10.60 -53.50
C ASP A 91 1.69 12.00 -54.03
N SER A 92 2.76 12.09 -54.81
CA SER A 92 3.18 13.29 -55.55
C SER A 92 2.12 13.62 -56.61
N ARG A 93 1.04 14.31 -56.20
CA ARG A 93 0.04 14.87 -57.10
C ARG A 93 0.10 16.39 -57.02
N SER A 94 0.18 17.04 -58.18
CA SER A 94 -0.02 18.49 -58.28
C SER A 94 -1.36 18.87 -57.65
N ILE A 95 -1.32 19.78 -56.69
CA ILE A 95 -2.49 20.32 -55.99
C ILE A 95 -3.22 21.33 -56.87
N ILE A 96 -2.52 21.89 -57.87
CA ILE A 96 -3.08 22.81 -58.86
C ILE A 96 -4.10 22.05 -59.72
N LYS A 97 -5.36 22.49 -59.67
CA LYS A 97 -6.45 21.91 -60.46
C LYS A 97 -6.43 22.48 -61.88
N PRO A 98 -6.59 21.64 -62.93
CA PRO A 98 -6.61 22.10 -64.31
C PRO A 98 -7.83 23.00 -64.55
N ARG A 99 -7.61 24.14 -65.20
CA ARG A 99 -8.67 25.09 -65.59
C ARG A 99 -8.72 25.20 -67.11
N SER A 100 -9.89 25.59 -67.63
CA SER A 100 -9.95 25.95 -69.04
C SER A 100 -9.15 27.24 -69.27
N LYS A 101 -8.43 27.32 -70.40
CA LYS A 101 -7.64 28.51 -70.74
C LYS A 101 -8.49 29.79 -70.77
N LYS A 102 -9.76 29.67 -71.16
CA LYS A 102 -10.74 30.76 -71.13
C LYS A 102 -10.97 31.30 -69.71
N GLN A 103 -11.20 30.42 -68.73
CA GLN A 103 -11.38 30.82 -67.34
C GLN A 103 -10.13 31.47 -66.74
N SER A 104 -8.95 30.95 -67.05
CA SER A 104 -7.68 31.57 -66.61
C SER A 104 -7.53 32.99 -67.17
N LEU A 105 -7.84 33.20 -68.45
CA LEU A 105 -7.79 34.52 -69.07
C LEU A 105 -8.82 35.49 -68.48
N ASP A 106 -10.05 35.04 -68.24
CA ASP A 106 -11.09 35.89 -67.64
C ASP A 106 -10.72 36.32 -66.21
N LEU A 107 -10.21 35.41 -65.36
CA LEU A 107 -9.71 35.76 -64.03
C LEU A 107 -8.49 36.68 -64.09
N TYR A 108 -7.59 36.49 -65.07
CA TYR A 108 -6.43 37.34 -65.25
C TYR A 108 -6.81 38.77 -65.69
N LYS A 109 -7.85 38.92 -66.52
CA LYS A 109 -8.45 40.23 -66.86
C LYS A 109 -8.93 40.95 -65.61
N GLU A 110 -9.63 40.24 -64.72
CA GLU A 110 -10.13 40.81 -63.46
C GLU A 110 -9.00 41.23 -62.52
N ILE A 111 -7.98 40.38 -62.31
CA ILE A 111 -6.79 40.75 -61.51
C ILE A 111 -6.13 42.01 -62.08
N MET A 112 -5.94 42.05 -63.41
CA MET A 112 -5.24 43.18 -64.02
C MET A 112 -6.05 44.47 -63.96
N TYR A 113 -7.37 44.40 -64.16
CA TYR A 113 -8.27 45.54 -63.97
C TYR A 113 -8.23 46.04 -62.52
N THR A 114 -8.29 45.12 -61.55
CA THR A 114 -8.22 45.41 -60.11
C THR A 114 -6.94 46.16 -59.75
N ILE A 115 -5.77 45.67 -60.20
CA ILE A 115 -4.47 46.28 -59.89
C ILE A 115 -4.27 47.60 -60.65
N MET A 116 -4.71 47.68 -61.91
CA MET A 116 -4.58 48.91 -62.72
C MET A 116 -5.40 50.07 -62.17
N HIS A 117 -6.53 49.79 -61.52
CA HIS A 117 -7.42 50.77 -60.91
C HIS A 117 -7.44 50.70 -59.37
N ARG A 118 -6.31 50.34 -58.75
CA ARG A 118 -6.18 50.23 -57.29
C ARG A 118 -6.64 51.47 -56.53
N LEU A 119 -7.17 51.26 -55.33
CA LEU A 119 -7.67 52.30 -54.44
C LEU A 119 -6.77 52.46 -53.20
N GLY A 120 -6.66 53.69 -52.72
CA GLY A 120 -5.92 54.03 -51.50
C GLY A 120 -4.44 54.33 -51.70
N ALA A 121 -3.80 54.82 -50.64
CA ALA A 121 -2.39 55.21 -50.60
C ALA A 121 -1.54 54.13 -49.95
N ARG A 122 -0.43 53.75 -50.60
CA ARG A 122 0.56 52.86 -50.00
C ARG A 122 1.29 53.53 -48.85
N LYS A 123 1.54 52.78 -47.77
CA LYS A 123 2.44 53.23 -46.70
C LYS A 123 3.82 53.48 -47.33
N GLN A 124 4.35 54.69 -47.15
CA GLN A 124 5.73 55.01 -47.53
C GLN A 124 6.66 54.47 -46.45
N GLY A 125 6.92 53.15 -46.47
CA GLY A 125 7.89 52.49 -45.59
C GLY A 125 7.62 50.99 -45.42
N GLY A 126 8.46 50.15 -46.05
CA GLY A 126 8.47 48.67 -45.99
C GLY A 126 7.96 48.01 -47.29
N ASP A 127 8.81 47.18 -47.92
CA ASP A 127 8.62 46.31 -49.11
C ASP A 127 7.35 46.54 -49.96
N ASN A 128 7.33 47.63 -50.74
CA ASN A 128 6.23 47.90 -51.67
C ASN A 128 6.42 47.12 -52.98
N LEU A 129 5.73 45.99 -53.14
CA LEU A 129 5.65 45.21 -54.38
C LEU A 129 5.28 46.09 -55.59
N THR A 130 6.07 46.06 -56.65
CA THR A 130 5.77 46.76 -57.91
C THR A 130 4.60 46.09 -58.64
N ASP A 131 3.86 46.86 -59.43
CA ASP A 131 2.75 46.31 -60.23
C ASP A 131 3.24 45.20 -61.18
N GLY A 132 4.49 45.29 -61.64
CA GLY A 132 5.14 44.25 -62.46
C GLY A 132 5.37 42.93 -61.72
N GLU A 133 5.76 42.98 -60.44
CA GLU A 133 5.90 41.78 -59.59
C GLU A 133 4.55 41.11 -59.34
N ILE A 134 3.49 41.90 -59.11
CA ILE A 134 2.12 41.40 -58.95
C ILE A 134 1.61 40.74 -60.24
N TYR A 135 1.86 41.35 -61.41
CA TYR A 135 1.51 40.74 -62.70
C TYR A 135 2.31 39.46 -62.97
N SER A 136 3.60 39.42 -62.59
CA SER A 136 4.42 38.20 -62.74
C SER A 136 3.84 37.05 -61.93
N TYR A 137 3.51 37.30 -60.66
CA TYR A 137 2.85 36.33 -59.79
C TYR A 137 1.52 35.84 -60.37
N ALA A 138 0.63 36.77 -60.77
CA ALA A 138 -0.66 36.41 -61.33
C ALA A 138 -0.57 35.61 -62.64
N ARG A 139 0.48 35.85 -63.45
CA ARG A 139 0.76 35.05 -64.66
C ARG A 139 1.14 33.62 -64.32
N GLU A 140 1.94 33.42 -63.28
CA GLU A 140 2.34 32.08 -62.85
C GLU A 140 1.15 31.31 -62.25
N VAL A 141 0.35 31.96 -61.39
CA VAL A 141 -0.85 31.37 -60.74
C VAL A 141 -1.90 30.90 -61.75
N LEU A 142 -2.07 31.63 -62.86
CA LEU A 142 -3.10 31.38 -63.87
C LEU A 142 -2.56 30.78 -65.17
N ASP A 143 -1.25 30.50 -65.23
CA ASP A 143 -0.55 29.96 -66.41
C ASP A 143 -0.76 30.84 -67.66
N ILE A 144 -0.36 32.11 -67.59
CA ILE A 144 -0.53 33.12 -68.64
C ILE A 144 0.81 33.49 -69.29
N SER A 145 0.89 33.33 -70.62
CA SER A 145 2.09 33.66 -71.40
C SER A 145 2.33 35.18 -71.47
N ALA A 146 3.55 35.58 -71.84
CA ALA A 146 3.89 37.00 -71.99
C ALA A 146 3.09 37.69 -73.11
N GLU A 147 2.77 36.95 -74.17
CA GLU A 147 1.97 37.42 -75.31
C GLU A 147 0.52 37.69 -74.89
N GLU A 148 -0.07 36.74 -74.17
CA GLU A 148 -1.42 36.87 -73.61
C GLU A 148 -1.51 38.01 -72.60
N HIS A 149 -0.51 38.16 -71.72
CA HIS A 149 -0.47 39.30 -70.80
C HIS A 149 -0.52 40.63 -71.54
N LYS A 150 0.28 40.79 -72.59
CA LYS A 150 0.31 42.03 -73.38
C LYS A 150 -1.04 42.31 -74.03
N GLN A 151 -1.67 41.30 -74.61
CA GLN A 151 -3.00 41.43 -75.22
C GLN A 151 -4.03 41.87 -74.17
N VAL A 152 -4.09 41.16 -73.05
CA VAL A 152 -5.03 41.45 -71.96
C VAL A 152 -4.74 42.84 -71.38
N TYR A 153 -3.48 43.27 -71.32
CA TYR A 153 -3.09 44.59 -70.78
C TYR A 153 -3.60 45.72 -71.66
N ASP A 154 -3.43 45.59 -72.98
CA ASP A 154 -3.96 46.55 -73.96
C ASP A 154 -5.49 46.58 -73.95
N GLU A 155 -6.15 45.43 -73.79
CA GLU A 155 -7.61 45.31 -73.65
C GLU A 155 -8.12 46.02 -72.39
N VAL A 156 -7.56 45.70 -71.21
CA VAL A 156 -7.96 46.27 -69.91
C VAL A 156 -7.70 47.78 -69.86
N LYS A 157 -6.58 48.23 -70.42
CA LYS A 157 -6.24 49.66 -70.48
C LYS A 157 -7.22 50.49 -71.33
N ALA A 158 -7.90 49.86 -72.28
CA ALA A 158 -8.94 50.50 -73.08
C ALA A 158 -10.30 50.59 -72.35
N VAL A 159 -10.48 49.88 -71.23
CA VAL A 159 -11.70 49.90 -70.43
C VAL A 159 -11.76 51.19 -69.60
N LYS A 160 -12.96 51.75 -69.43
CA LYS A 160 -13.18 52.95 -68.63
C LYS A 160 -12.85 52.67 -67.15
N ALA A 161 -12.14 53.61 -66.50
CA ALA A 161 -11.86 53.55 -65.07
C ALA A 161 -13.17 53.54 -64.24
N PRO A 162 -13.19 52.80 -63.13
CA PRO A 162 -14.40 52.65 -62.32
C PRO A 162 -14.75 53.94 -61.58
N GLU A 163 -16.05 54.16 -61.32
CA GLU A 163 -16.51 55.27 -60.48
C GLU A 163 -16.13 54.98 -59.02
N CYS A 164 -15.38 55.90 -58.39
CA CYS A 164 -14.91 55.73 -57.03
C CYS A 164 -15.91 56.31 -56.02
N PHE A 165 -16.15 55.61 -54.93
CA PHE A 165 -16.94 56.10 -53.81
C PHE A 165 -16.11 56.20 -52.53
N LEU A 166 -16.41 57.24 -51.75
CA LEU A 166 -15.93 57.42 -50.39
C LEU A 166 -17.05 57.04 -49.42
N ASN A 167 -16.80 56.01 -48.63
CA ASN A 167 -17.68 55.55 -47.56
C ASN A 167 -17.22 56.16 -46.24
N VAL A 168 -18.07 56.92 -45.57
CA VAL A 168 -17.78 57.60 -44.31
C VAL A 168 -18.85 57.24 -43.29
N LYS A 169 -18.47 56.62 -42.18
CA LYS A 169 -19.34 56.42 -41.02
C LYS A 169 -18.93 57.35 -39.89
N VAL A 170 -19.83 58.23 -39.50
CA VAL A 170 -19.66 59.12 -38.34
C VAL A 170 -20.15 58.37 -37.11
N PHE A 171 -19.23 57.96 -36.25
CA PHE A 171 -19.58 57.22 -35.04
C PHE A 171 -20.05 58.14 -33.94
N ARG A 172 -19.13 58.95 -33.39
CA ARG A 172 -19.40 59.82 -32.25
C ARG A 172 -18.35 60.91 -32.12
N ALA A 173 -18.67 61.99 -31.41
CA ALA A 173 -17.69 62.96 -30.94
C ALA A 173 -17.57 62.92 -29.42
N GLU A 174 -16.43 63.37 -28.91
CA GLU A 174 -16.16 63.49 -27.47
C GLU A 174 -15.55 64.85 -27.15
N ASP A 175 -15.85 65.36 -25.96
CA ASP A 175 -15.34 66.63 -25.40
C ASP A 175 -15.59 67.86 -26.28
N VAL A 176 -16.77 67.91 -26.91
CA VAL A 176 -17.21 69.04 -27.72
C VAL A 176 -17.45 70.27 -26.83
N GLU A 177 -17.23 71.47 -27.37
CA GLU A 177 -17.38 72.72 -26.62
C GLU A 177 -18.86 73.05 -26.35
N ALA A 178 -19.21 73.36 -25.09
CA ALA A 178 -20.53 73.85 -24.72
C ALA A 178 -20.77 75.27 -25.26
N LYS A 179 -21.85 75.47 -26.03
CA LYS A 179 -22.22 76.75 -26.61
C LYS A 179 -23.55 77.29 -26.07
N ASP A 180 -24.43 76.40 -25.64
CA ASP A 180 -25.66 76.78 -24.95
C ASP A 180 -25.42 77.32 -23.54
N ALA A 181 -26.34 78.20 -23.10
CA ALA A 181 -26.41 78.67 -21.71
C ALA A 181 -26.64 77.55 -20.68
N ASN A 182 -27.06 76.36 -21.12
CA ASN A 182 -27.30 75.19 -20.28
C ASN A 182 -26.02 74.39 -19.94
N GLY A 183 -24.86 74.79 -20.49
CA GLY A 183 -23.58 74.09 -20.30
C GLY A 183 -23.37 72.86 -21.20
N PHE A 184 -24.24 72.64 -22.18
CA PHE A 184 -24.18 71.62 -23.22
C PHE A 184 -24.16 72.26 -24.62
N SER A 185 -24.33 71.43 -25.65
CA SER A 185 -24.60 71.79 -27.04
C SER A 185 -25.56 70.74 -27.61
N ASP A 186 -26.25 71.07 -28.70
CA ASP A 186 -27.07 70.24 -29.58
C ASP A 186 -26.31 69.91 -30.90
N PRO A 187 -25.18 69.17 -30.88
CA PRO A 187 -24.30 69.01 -32.03
C PRO A 187 -24.87 68.21 -33.22
N TYR A 188 -24.52 68.64 -34.42
CA TYR A 188 -24.66 67.89 -35.68
C TYR A 188 -23.47 68.12 -36.61
N CYS A 189 -23.22 67.20 -37.54
CA CYS A 189 -22.13 67.28 -38.53
C CYS A 189 -22.69 67.48 -39.94
N MET A 190 -22.04 68.36 -40.72
CA MET A 190 -22.21 68.52 -42.17
C MET A 190 -20.98 68.00 -42.90
N LEU A 191 -21.16 67.10 -43.84
CA LEU A 191 -20.12 66.41 -44.58
C LEU A 191 -20.18 66.79 -46.07
N CYS A 192 -19.05 67.17 -46.66
CA CYS A 192 -18.94 67.46 -48.09
C CYS A 192 -17.55 67.12 -48.64
N ILE A 193 -17.44 66.95 -49.97
CA ILE A 193 -16.16 66.81 -50.65
C ILE A 193 -15.77 68.15 -51.30
N ILE A 194 -14.56 68.63 -51.01
CA ILE A 194 -14.00 69.88 -51.55
C ILE A 194 -12.69 69.61 -52.31
N LYS A 195 -12.23 70.56 -53.13
CA LYS A 195 -10.91 70.48 -53.76
C LYS A 195 -9.79 70.92 -52.80
N ASP A 196 -8.66 70.21 -52.87
CA ASP A 196 -7.44 70.48 -52.11
C ASP A 196 -6.95 71.91 -52.41
N GLY A 197 -6.89 72.76 -51.39
CA GLY A 197 -6.51 74.18 -51.50
C GLY A 197 -7.64 75.20 -51.71
N GLU A 198 -8.92 74.80 -51.75
CA GLU A 198 -10.09 75.72 -51.75
C GLU A 198 -10.55 76.17 -50.34
N GLY A 199 -9.86 75.75 -49.27
CA GLY A 199 -10.09 76.24 -47.90
C GLY A 199 -9.77 77.74 -47.75
N ASP A 200 -10.48 78.42 -46.84
CA ASP A 200 -10.49 79.88 -46.62
C ASP A 200 -9.08 80.52 -46.58
N LYS A 201 -8.52 80.88 -47.75
CA LYS A 201 -7.34 81.74 -47.85
C LYS A 201 -7.77 83.20 -47.67
N VAL A 202 -7.53 83.74 -46.48
CA VAL A 202 -7.67 85.18 -46.21
C VAL A 202 -6.55 85.92 -46.94
N SER A 203 -6.89 86.73 -47.96
CA SER A 203 -5.97 87.73 -48.50
C SER A 203 -6.39 89.14 -48.04
N ASP A 204 -5.39 89.97 -47.77
CA ASP A 204 -5.41 91.16 -46.91
C ASP A 204 -6.17 92.39 -47.47
N ASN A 205 -7.00 92.22 -48.50
CA ASN A 205 -7.79 93.30 -49.08
C ASN A 205 -9.27 92.92 -49.13
N GLY A 206 -9.97 93.30 -48.05
CA GLY A 206 -11.40 93.15 -47.90
C GLY A 206 -12.17 93.82 -49.03
N ASN A 207 -12.69 93.01 -49.97
CA ASN A 207 -14.06 93.13 -50.53
C ASN A 207 -14.36 92.27 -51.77
N LYS A 208 -13.52 91.31 -52.19
CA LYS A 208 -13.81 90.52 -53.40
C LYS A 208 -13.61 88.99 -53.32
N ILE A 209 -13.69 88.37 -52.14
CA ILE A 209 -13.59 86.89 -51.99
C ILE A 209 -14.96 86.20 -51.77
N LYS A 210 -16.05 86.95 -51.51
CA LYS A 210 -17.39 86.38 -51.20
C LYS A 210 -18.12 85.67 -52.35
N LYS A 211 -17.46 85.36 -53.48
CA LYS A 211 -18.13 84.86 -54.71
C LYS A 211 -17.56 83.61 -55.37
N GLN A 212 -16.43 83.04 -54.91
CA GLN A 212 -15.81 81.89 -55.57
C GLN A 212 -16.15 80.53 -54.92
N VAL A 213 -16.15 80.42 -53.59
CA VAL A 213 -16.53 79.18 -52.86
C VAL A 213 -18.01 78.82 -53.08
N LEU A 214 -18.88 79.83 -53.18
CA LEU A 214 -20.33 79.68 -53.39
C LEU A 214 -20.75 79.35 -54.85
N ARG A 215 -19.81 79.26 -55.81
CA ARG A 215 -20.14 79.01 -57.22
C ARG A 215 -20.05 77.53 -57.64
N HIS A 216 -19.52 76.65 -56.79
CA HIS A 216 -19.30 75.23 -57.09
C HIS A 216 -20.18 74.25 -56.31
N LEU A 217 -20.96 74.71 -55.32
CA LEU A 217 -22.08 73.95 -54.72
C LEU A 217 -23.26 73.96 -55.72
N ARG A 218 -23.16 73.19 -56.81
CA ARG A 218 -24.12 73.25 -57.92
C ARG A 218 -25.29 72.27 -57.82
N GLU A 219 -25.30 71.30 -56.91
CA GLU A 219 -26.42 70.36 -56.74
C GLU A 219 -26.66 70.01 -55.25
N GLU A 220 -27.93 69.73 -54.88
CA GLU A 220 -28.36 69.37 -53.50
C GLU A 220 -27.71 68.07 -52.95
N ASN A 221 -27.06 67.27 -53.80
CA ASN A 221 -26.54 65.94 -53.46
C ASN A 221 -25.11 65.93 -52.87
N ASP A 222 -24.41 67.06 -52.85
CA ASP A 222 -22.98 67.13 -52.50
C ASP A 222 -22.68 67.40 -51.01
N VAL A 223 -23.71 67.70 -50.20
CA VAL A 223 -23.59 67.94 -48.75
C VAL A 223 -24.55 67.03 -47.99
N LYS A 224 -24.04 66.26 -47.03
CA LYS A 224 -24.84 65.36 -46.18
C LYS A 224 -24.77 65.78 -44.72
N MET A 225 -25.81 65.50 -43.94
CA MET A 225 -25.90 65.94 -42.54
C MET A 225 -26.26 64.77 -41.61
N THR A 226 -25.67 64.75 -40.42
CA THR A 226 -26.08 63.80 -39.36
C THR A 226 -27.37 64.24 -38.67
N LYS A 227 -28.00 63.34 -37.91
CA LYS A 227 -29.04 63.73 -36.94
C LYS A 227 -28.48 64.70 -35.90
N ILE A 228 -29.32 65.60 -35.39
CA ILE A 228 -28.97 66.50 -34.28
C ILE A 228 -29.09 65.71 -32.97
N GLN A 229 -28.07 65.77 -32.13
CA GLN A 229 -28.08 65.13 -30.82
C GLN A 229 -28.23 66.20 -29.74
N MET A 230 -29.37 66.22 -29.04
CA MET A 230 -29.69 67.29 -28.11
C MET A 230 -28.93 67.14 -26.78
N LYS A 231 -28.46 68.26 -26.23
CA LYS A 231 -27.90 68.46 -24.88
C LYS A 231 -26.79 67.48 -24.53
N THR A 232 -25.80 67.35 -25.41
CA THR A 232 -24.65 66.47 -25.20
C THR A 232 -23.35 67.07 -25.72
N LEU A 233 -22.28 66.91 -24.94
CA LEU A 233 -20.92 67.20 -25.38
C LEU A 233 -20.21 65.95 -25.96
N ASN A 234 -20.89 64.80 -25.91
CA ASN A 234 -20.40 63.50 -26.40
C ASN A 234 -21.47 62.83 -27.30
N PRO A 235 -21.79 63.42 -28.47
CA PRO A 235 -22.84 62.89 -29.33
C PRO A 235 -22.44 61.56 -29.98
N GLU A 236 -23.38 60.61 -30.04
CA GLU A 236 -23.23 59.36 -30.79
C GLU A 236 -24.25 59.31 -31.95
N TRP A 237 -23.76 59.17 -33.19
CA TRP A 237 -24.59 59.13 -34.39
C TRP A 237 -24.66 57.74 -35.01
N ASN A 238 -23.53 57.05 -35.15
CA ASN A 238 -23.40 55.77 -35.86
C ASN A 238 -23.97 55.79 -37.31
N GLN A 239 -23.84 56.93 -38.01
CA GLN A 239 -24.49 57.14 -39.32
C GLN A 239 -23.52 56.98 -40.50
N PRO A 240 -23.84 56.14 -41.50
CA PRO A 240 -23.06 55.98 -42.72
C PRO A 240 -23.47 56.97 -43.81
N PHE A 241 -22.49 57.41 -44.60
CA PHE A 241 -22.61 58.30 -45.74
C PHE A 241 -21.73 57.79 -46.88
N LYS A 242 -22.21 57.88 -48.12
CA LYS A 242 -21.47 57.49 -49.34
C LYS A 242 -21.37 58.69 -50.30
N PHE A 243 -20.18 59.02 -50.78
CA PHE A 243 -19.94 60.15 -51.67
C PHE A 243 -19.27 59.70 -52.96
N ASN A 244 -19.61 60.33 -54.10
CA ASN A 244 -18.94 60.08 -55.37
C ASN A 244 -17.62 60.88 -55.44
N VAL A 245 -16.53 60.22 -55.81
CA VAL A 245 -15.19 60.79 -55.87
C VAL A 245 -14.70 60.79 -57.32
N ASN A 246 -14.51 61.99 -57.86
CA ASN A 246 -14.09 62.19 -59.25
C ASN A 246 -12.56 62.37 -59.38
N ASP A 247 -11.88 62.79 -58.30
CA ASP A 247 -10.42 63.02 -58.29
C ASP A 247 -9.84 62.75 -56.89
N LEU A 248 -9.33 61.52 -56.66
CA LEU A 248 -8.73 61.11 -55.39
C LEU A 248 -7.50 61.94 -54.98
N HIS A 249 -6.78 62.53 -55.94
CA HIS A 249 -5.50 63.19 -55.67
C HIS A 249 -5.69 64.62 -55.17
N ASN A 250 -6.73 65.31 -55.65
CA ASN A 250 -6.99 66.72 -55.35
C ASN A 250 -8.30 66.95 -54.59
N GLN A 251 -8.93 65.94 -53.99
CA GLN A 251 -10.13 66.10 -53.18
C GLN A 251 -9.87 65.81 -51.70
N VAL A 252 -10.63 66.49 -50.84
CA VAL A 252 -10.57 66.41 -49.37
C VAL A 252 -11.99 66.22 -48.85
N LEU A 253 -12.20 65.25 -47.95
CA LEU A 253 -13.42 65.14 -47.17
C LEU A 253 -13.40 66.19 -46.08
N ARG A 254 -14.39 67.08 -46.07
CA ARG A 254 -14.57 68.09 -45.03
C ARG A 254 -15.82 67.80 -44.23
N ILE A 255 -15.68 67.82 -42.91
CA ILE A 255 -16.78 67.63 -41.95
C ILE A 255 -16.80 68.84 -41.02
N ASP A 256 -17.84 69.66 -41.13
CA ASP A 256 -18.07 70.81 -40.26
C ASP A 256 -19.09 70.42 -39.17
N MET A 257 -18.78 70.69 -37.90
CA MET A 257 -19.64 70.44 -36.75
C MET A 257 -20.27 71.74 -36.24
N TRP A 258 -21.55 71.68 -35.90
CA TRP A 258 -22.39 72.83 -35.56
C TRP A 258 -23.29 72.52 -34.37
N ASP A 259 -23.60 73.52 -33.57
CA ASP A 259 -24.55 73.51 -32.47
C ASP A 259 -25.87 74.15 -32.90
N LYS A 260 -27.01 73.52 -32.61
CA LYS A 260 -28.32 74.01 -33.04
C LYS A 260 -28.95 74.93 -31.99
N ASP A 261 -29.19 76.19 -32.34
CA ASP A 261 -29.66 77.23 -31.39
C ASP A 261 -31.20 77.49 -31.39
N ASP A 262 -31.93 77.11 -32.46
CA ASP A 262 -33.37 77.39 -32.60
C ASP A 262 -34.23 76.15 -32.96
N ASN A 263 -35.33 75.95 -32.24
CA ASN A 263 -36.20 74.77 -32.32
C ASN A 263 -37.32 74.89 -33.37
N SER A 264 -37.34 75.93 -34.21
CA SER A 264 -38.47 76.18 -35.13
C SER A 264 -38.38 75.52 -36.52
N VAL A 265 -37.58 74.47 -36.72
CA VAL A 265 -37.52 73.71 -37.99
C VAL A 265 -37.71 72.22 -37.73
N ILE A 266 -38.83 71.66 -38.22
CA ILE A 266 -39.14 70.23 -38.23
C ILE A 266 -38.42 69.60 -39.44
N LEU A 267 -37.55 68.63 -39.18
CA LEU A 267 -36.95 67.76 -40.20
C LEU A 267 -37.88 66.54 -40.40
N ASP A 268 -38.04 66.09 -41.64
CA ASP A 268 -38.77 64.84 -41.93
C ASP A 268 -37.93 63.60 -41.55
N GLU A 269 -38.53 62.39 -41.52
CA GLU A 269 -37.90 61.13 -41.08
C GLU A 269 -36.59 60.77 -41.81
N GLU A 270 -36.36 61.35 -42.99
CA GLU A 270 -35.13 61.20 -43.81
C GLU A 270 -34.09 62.34 -43.63
N ASN A 271 -34.23 63.21 -42.63
CA ASN A 271 -33.39 64.42 -42.45
C ASN A 271 -33.40 65.38 -43.66
N LYS A 272 -34.47 65.37 -44.47
CA LYS A 272 -34.70 66.34 -45.55
C LYS A 272 -35.47 67.55 -45.02
N ILE A 273 -35.08 68.76 -45.42
CA ILE A 273 -35.72 70.02 -45.02
C ILE A 273 -37.05 70.17 -45.78
N THR A 274 -38.18 69.93 -45.10
CA THR A 274 -39.52 69.97 -45.73
C THR A 274 -40.27 71.27 -45.38
N SER A 275 -40.01 72.34 -46.15
CA SER A 275 -41.02 73.29 -46.70
C SER A 275 -40.45 74.68 -47.05
N ILE A 276 -39.72 74.81 -48.17
CA ILE A 276 -39.69 76.09 -48.91
C ILE A 276 -39.78 75.79 -50.41
N LYS A 277 -40.84 76.29 -51.07
CA LYS A 277 -41.05 76.12 -52.52
C LYS A 277 -39.90 76.74 -53.34
N GLY A 278 -39.14 75.89 -54.03
CA GLY A 278 -38.41 76.24 -55.26
C GLY A 278 -36.88 76.31 -55.15
N PHE A 279 -36.23 75.92 -56.26
CA PHE A 279 -34.79 75.79 -56.58
C PHE A 279 -33.85 76.97 -56.17
N LYS A 280 -34.37 78.05 -55.58
CA LYS A 280 -33.61 79.20 -55.06
C LYS A 280 -33.52 79.23 -53.52
N GLY A 281 -34.20 78.32 -52.82
CA GLY A 281 -34.30 78.30 -51.34
C GLY A 281 -33.12 77.61 -50.63
N ALA A 282 -32.72 76.40 -51.04
CA ALA A 282 -31.62 75.65 -50.42
C ALA A 282 -30.26 76.36 -50.54
N GLY A 283 -29.98 76.94 -51.71
CA GLY A 283 -28.80 77.79 -51.93
C GLY A 283 -28.85 79.13 -51.18
N ARG A 284 -29.99 79.52 -50.59
CA ARG A 284 -30.12 80.70 -49.72
C ARG A 284 -29.74 80.36 -48.27
N MET A 285 -30.17 79.19 -47.77
CA MET A 285 -29.81 78.68 -46.45
C MET A 285 -28.31 78.33 -46.34
N LEU A 286 -27.75 77.61 -47.33
CA LEU A 286 -26.29 77.37 -47.41
C LEU A 286 -25.50 78.69 -47.49
N LYS A 287 -26.04 79.69 -48.19
CA LYS A 287 -25.43 81.02 -48.29
C LYS A 287 -25.59 81.84 -47.02
N GLU A 288 -26.65 81.66 -46.24
CA GLU A 288 -26.88 82.29 -44.94
C GLU A 288 -25.98 81.68 -43.85
N ILE A 289 -25.81 80.34 -43.83
CA ILE A 289 -24.88 79.61 -42.94
C ILE A 289 -23.41 79.96 -43.24
N TYR A 290 -23.02 80.05 -44.51
CA TYR A 290 -21.66 80.48 -44.89
C TYR A 290 -21.42 82.00 -44.73
N GLN A 291 -22.46 82.84 -44.79
CA GLN A 291 -22.34 84.29 -44.58
C GLN A 291 -22.28 84.68 -43.10
N SER A 292 -22.89 83.91 -42.20
CA SER A 292 -22.88 84.17 -40.75
C SER A 292 -21.52 83.86 -40.09
N ALA A 293 -20.79 82.87 -40.59
CA ALA A 293 -19.42 82.55 -40.15
C ALA A 293 -18.41 83.69 -40.34
N ALA A 294 -18.72 84.69 -41.18
CA ALA A 294 -17.85 85.84 -41.49
C ALA A 294 -18.08 87.09 -40.62
N GLY A 295 -18.89 86.98 -39.55
CA GLY A 295 -19.04 88.01 -38.53
C GLY A 295 -19.92 89.19 -38.94
N GLY A 296 -21.18 89.19 -38.46
CA GLY A 296 -22.00 90.40 -38.39
C GLY A 296 -23.41 90.27 -38.95
N SER A 297 -24.32 89.63 -38.21
CA SER A 297 -25.76 89.93 -38.18
C SER A 297 -26.43 89.14 -37.05
N LYS A 298 -26.97 89.85 -36.04
CA LYS A 298 -27.79 89.27 -34.97
C LYS A 298 -29.18 89.00 -35.54
N ASN A 299 -29.47 87.75 -35.90
CA ASN A 299 -30.78 87.09 -35.80
C ASN A 299 -30.65 85.62 -36.28
N THR A 300 -30.89 84.68 -35.34
CA THR A 300 -31.24 83.25 -35.49
C THR A 300 -30.39 82.37 -36.44
N LEU A 301 -29.17 81.96 -36.04
CA LEU A 301 -28.36 80.94 -36.75
C LEU A 301 -27.39 80.19 -35.81
N ASP A 302 -27.27 78.87 -36.00
CA ASP A 302 -26.46 77.84 -35.31
C ASP A 302 -24.96 78.15 -35.10
N ASP A 303 -24.41 77.77 -33.94
CA ASP A 303 -23.04 78.02 -33.49
C ASP A 303 -21.99 77.02 -34.04
N PHE A 304 -20.83 77.49 -34.50
CA PHE A 304 -19.80 76.61 -35.08
C PHE A 304 -18.95 75.92 -33.99
N LEU A 305 -18.93 74.58 -34.01
CA LEU A 305 -18.21 73.74 -33.05
C LEU A 305 -16.84 73.26 -33.53
N GLY A 306 -16.56 73.28 -34.84
CA GLY A 306 -15.24 72.94 -35.39
C GLY A 306 -15.30 72.16 -36.70
N LEU A 307 -14.15 71.80 -37.28
CA LEU A 307 -14.09 71.02 -38.53
C LEU A 307 -13.04 69.90 -38.49
N VAL A 308 -13.22 68.92 -39.36
CA VAL A 308 -12.24 67.86 -39.67
C VAL A 308 -12.08 67.78 -41.19
N GLU A 309 -10.84 67.88 -41.66
CA GLU A 309 -10.49 67.72 -43.08
C GLU A 309 -9.58 66.48 -43.27
N VAL A 310 -9.99 65.56 -44.14
CA VAL A 310 -9.26 64.33 -44.45
C VAL A 310 -8.94 64.30 -45.95
N PRO A 311 -7.66 64.51 -46.35
CA PRO A 311 -7.25 64.40 -47.75
C PRO A 311 -7.47 62.99 -48.29
N LEU A 312 -8.19 62.85 -49.40
CA LEU A 312 -8.53 61.52 -49.92
C LEU A 312 -7.28 60.74 -50.40
N LYS A 313 -6.26 61.45 -50.88
CA LYS A 313 -4.95 60.90 -51.26
C LYS A 313 -4.17 60.23 -50.13
N ASN A 314 -4.57 60.42 -48.87
CA ASN A 314 -3.90 59.85 -47.70
C ASN A 314 -4.66 58.66 -47.10
N ILE A 315 -5.81 58.28 -47.66
CA ILE A 315 -6.59 57.15 -47.16
C ILE A 315 -5.82 55.87 -47.50
N PRO A 316 -5.40 55.07 -46.50
CA PRO A 316 -4.70 53.81 -46.73
C PRO A 316 -5.63 52.79 -47.39
N GLU A 317 -5.04 51.76 -47.98
CA GLU A 317 -5.77 50.68 -48.65
C GLU A 317 -6.82 50.05 -47.70
N ASN A 318 -6.45 49.67 -46.48
CA ASN A 318 -7.40 49.07 -45.52
C ASN A 318 -8.47 50.02 -44.95
N GLY A 319 -8.51 51.28 -45.39
CA GLY A 319 -9.35 52.33 -44.81
C GLY A 319 -8.86 52.80 -43.42
N VAL A 320 -9.59 53.73 -42.84
CA VAL A 320 -9.30 54.35 -41.53
C VAL A 320 -10.47 54.12 -40.60
N ASP A 321 -10.25 53.64 -39.38
CA ASP A 321 -11.18 53.73 -38.24
C ASP A 321 -10.41 54.37 -37.09
N ALA A 322 -10.60 55.68 -36.91
CA ALA A 322 -9.76 56.44 -36.00
C ALA A 322 -10.49 57.66 -35.41
N TRP A 323 -9.89 58.20 -34.36
CA TRP A 323 -10.25 59.50 -33.79
C TRP A 323 -9.52 60.61 -34.53
N PHE A 324 -10.29 61.56 -35.05
CA PHE A 324 -9.80 62.77 -35.69
C PHE A 324 -9.96 63.95 -34.72
N LYS A 325 -8.95 64.79 -34.61
CA LYS A 325 -9.02 65.99 -33.77
C LYS A 325 -9.89 67.04 -34.46
N ILE A 326 -10.79 67.69 -33.72
CA ILE A 326 -11.60 68.78 -34.24
C ILE A 326 -10.74 70.06 -34.27
N GLU A 327 -10.68 70.72 -35.42
CA GLU A 327 -9.85 71.90 -35.67
C GLU A 327 -10.69 73.18 -35.82
N SER A 328 -10.03 74.34 -35.66
CA SER A 328 -10.65 75.65 -35.82
C SER A 328 -10.43 76.20 -37.23
N ARG A 329 -11.39 76.99 -37.73
CA ARG A 329 -11.36 77.64 -39.06
C ARG A 329 -10.28 78.72 -39.19
N ASN A 330 -9.85 79.32 -38.07
CA ASN A 330 -8.81 80.35 -38.00
C ASN A 330 -7.91 80.07 -36.78
N ASN A 331 -6.59 80.24 -36.92
CA ASN A 331 -5.58 80.02 -35.86
C ASN A 331 -5.75 80.87 -34.58
N LYS A 332 -6.82 81.66 -34.45
CA LYS A 332 -7.10 82.56 -33.32
C LYS A 332 -8.20 82.07 -32.37
N LYS A 333 -8.98 81.01 -32.69
CA LYS A 333 -10.02 80.46 -31.79
C LYS A 333 -9.64 79.06 -31.31
N THR A 334 -9.69 78.81 -30.00
CA THR A 334 -9.51 77.48 -29.40
C THR A 334 -10.79 76.66 -29.53
N VAL A 335 -10.73 75.55 -30.26
CA VAL A 335 -11.81 74.55 -30.37
C VAL A 335 -11.39 73.30 -29.58
N LYS A 336 -12.35 72.61 -28.96
CA LYS A 336 -12.13 71.36 -28.19
C LYS A 336 -12.95 70.20 -28.77
N GLY A 337 -12.40 69.01 -28.64
CA GLY A 337 -13.07 67.75 -28.95
C GLY A 337 -12.38 66.91 -30.03
N ARG A 338 -12.88 65.68 -30.19
CA ARG A 338 -12.44 64.72 -31.20
C ARG A 338 -13.64 64.00 -31.80
N LEU A 339 -13.53 63.60 -33.06
CA LEU A 339 -14.57 62.93 -33.85
C LEU A 339 -14.09 61.56 -34.32
N ARG A 340 -14.78 60.48 -33.98
CA ARG A 340 -14.47 59.13 -34.46
C ARG A 340 -15.14 58.88 -35.80
N LEU A 341 -14.33 58.59 -36.81
CA LEU A 341 -14.78 58.33 -38.17
C LEU A 341 -14.23 56.98 -38.65
N LYS A 342 -15.05 56.26 -39.42
CA LYS A 342 -14.57 55.17 -40.28
C LYS A 342 -14.70 55.58 -41.73
N ILE A 343 -13.60 55.55 -42.47
CA ILE A 343 -13.48 56.03 -43.84
C ILE A 343 -12.90 54.89 -44.68
N SER A 344 -13.56 54.52 -45.78
CA SER A 344 -13.04 53.56 -46.75
C SER A 344 -13.37 53.99 -48.18
N LEU A 345 -12.62 53.45 -49.14
CA LEU A 345 -12.85 53.65 -50.56
C LEU A 345 -13.46 52.38 -51.15
N SER A 346 -14.31 52.55 -52.15
CA SER A 346 -14.84 51.45 -52.95
C SER A 346 -15.09 51.90 -54.39
N THR A 347 -15.49 50.96 -55.23
CA THR A 347 -15.92 51.27 -56.60
C THR A 347 -17.39 50.96 -56.80
N LYS A 348 -18.01 51.65 -57.76
CA LYS A 348 -19.24 51.14 -58.38
C LYS A 348 -18.87 49.89 -59.16
N GLU A 349 -19.74 48.87 -59.13
CA GLU A 349 -19.56 47.71 -60.00
C GLU A 349 -19.28 48.20 -61.44
N PRO A 350 -18.13 47.81 -62.02
CA PRO A 350 -17.77 48.28 -63.34
C PRO A 350 -18.78 47.75 -64.37
N ASP A 351 -18.99 48.50 -65.47
CA ASP A 351 -19.47 47.91 -66.72
C ASP A 351 -18.39 46.91 -67.16
N ARG A 352 -18.52 45.66 -66.71
CA ARG A 352 -17.47 44.64 -66.86
C ARG A 352 -17.07 44.53 -68.34
N PRO A 353 -15.76 44.50 -68.67
CA PRO A 353 -15.34 44.18 -70.02
C PRO A 353 -15.92 42.81 -70.37
N THR A 354 -16.61 42.70 -71.50
CA THR A 354 -17.32 41.50 -71.99
C THR A 354 -16.60 40.20 -71.63
N SER A 355 -16.94 39.62 -70.47
CA SER A 355 -16.42 38.38 -69.93
C SER A 355 -17.62 37.58 -69.42
N ASN A 356 -17.56 36.25 -69.54
CA ASN A 356 -18.62 35.39 -69.02
C ASN A 356 -18.72 35.44 -67.48
N LEU A 357 -17.77 36.11 -66.82
CA LEU A 357 -17.83 36.36 -65.39
C LEU A 357 -18.91 37.37 -65.02
N SER A 358 -19.53 38.10 -65.96
CA SER A 358 -20.55 39.12 -65.66
C SER A 358 -21.78 38.62 -64.90
N GLU A 359 -22.07 37.33 -64.98
CA GLU A 359 -23.18 36.68 -64.25
C GLU A 359 -22.77 36.21 -62.83
N ALA A 360 -21.47 36.14 -62.54
CA ALA A 360 -20.95 35.71 -61.24
C ALA A 360 -20.92 36.85 -60.23
N SER A 361 -21.26 36.52 -58.97
CA SER A 361 -21.17 37.44 -57.84
C SER A 361 -19.71 37.78 -57.50
N ALA A 362 -19.47 38.94 -56.89
CA ALA A 362 -18.12 39.31 -56.44
C ALA A 362 -17.52 38.28 -55.46
N ASN A 363 -18.36 37.67 -54.62
CA ASN A 363 -17.97 36.61 -53.68
C ASN A 363 -17.48 35.35 -54.41
N GLU A 364 -18.11 34.96 -55.52
CA GLU A 364 -17.69 33.80 -56.32
C GLU A 364 -16.35 34.04 -57.03
N VAL A 365 -16.15 35.24 -57.60
CA VAL A 365 -14.89 35.60 -58.24
C VAL A 365 -13.76 35.67 -57.19
N TYR A 366 -14.01 36.30 -56.03
CA TYR A 366 -13.04 36.33 -54.93
C TYR A 366 -12.68 34.93 -54.44
N LYS A 367 -13.69 34.04 -54.29
CA LYS A 367 -13.49 32.64 -53.94
C LYS A 367 -12.58 31.93 -54.93
N GLU A 368 -12.80 32.10 -56.24
CA GLU A 368 -11.93 31.50 -57.24
C GLU A 368 -10.51 32.09 -57.21
N LEU A 369 -10.36 33.42 -57.09
CA LEU A 369 -9.06 34.07 -56.97
C LEU A 369 -8.25 33.55 -55.77
N LEU A 370 -8.87 33.52 -54.58
CA LEU A 370 -8.25 32.99 -53.37
C LEU A 370 -7.89 31.51 -53.55
N ASN A 371 -8.78 30.72 -54.15
CA ASN A 371 -8.58 29.30 -54.40
C ASN A 371 -7.41 29.04 -55.36
N CYS A 372 -7.17 29.95 -56.32
CA CYS A 372 -6.01 29.91 -57.21
C CYS A 372 -4.72 30.24 -56.46
N CYS A 373 -4.69 31.38 -55.78
CA CYS A 373 -3.50 31.86 -55.07
C CYS A 373 -3.08 30.90 -53.97
N ALA A 374 -4.03 30.43 -53.15
CA ALA A 374 -3.78 29.49 -52.06
C ALA A 374 -3.18 28.16 -52.56
N ARG A 375 -3.69 27.62 -53.67
CA ARG A 375 -3.15 26.37 -54.26
C ARG A 375 -1.76 26.57 -54.86
N TYR A 376 -1.53 27.71 -55.51
CA TYR A 376 -0.23 28.02 -56.09
C TYR A 376 0.83 28.21 -55.00
N ASP A 377 0.55 29.03 -53.98
CA ASP A 377 1.46 29.29 -52.86
C ASP A 377 1.76 27.99 -52.07
N CYS A 378 0.75 27.14 -51.90
CA CYS A 378 0.92 25.81 -51.31
C CYS A 378 1.84 24.92 -52.16
N GLN A 379 1.61 24.85 -53.47
CA GLN A 379 2.43 24.06 -54.39
C GLN A 379 3.88 24.57 -54.44
N GLN A 380 4.10 25.88 -54.49
CA GLN A 380 5.43 26.48 -54.45
C GLN A 380 6.17 26.14 -53.15
N THR A 381 5.46 26.18 -52.02
CA THR A 381 6.05 25.79 -50.73
C THR A 381 6.47 24.32 -50.75
N ILE A 382 5.61 23.43 -51.27
CA ILE A 382 5.90 21.99 -51.43
C ILE A 382 7.08 21.74 -52.37
N ASP A 383 7.13 22.42 -53.52
CA ASP A 383 8.19 22.25 -54.52
C ASP A 383 9.55 22.80 -54.04
N SER A 384 9.54 23.79 -53.14
CA SER A 384 10.74 24.41 -52.56
C SER A 384 11.37 23.65 -51.38
N MET A 385 10.75 22.56 -50.90
CA MET A 385 11.16 21.86 -49.67
C MET A 385 12.52 21.16 -49.81
N GLN A 386 13.59 21.83 -49.34
CA GLN A 386 14.86 21.20 -48.92
C GLN A 386 14.97 21.04 -47.39
N ASN A 387 14.05 21.60 -46.61
CA ASN A 387 14.00 21.50 -45.14
C ASN A 387 12.53 21.32 -44.72
N ASP A 388 12.18 20.23 -44.02
CA ASP A 388 10.93 19.78 -43.34
C ASP A 388 9.84 20.81 -42.88
N SER A 389 9.63 21.91 -43.60
CA SER A 389 8.77 23.02 -43.21
C SER A 389 7.45 22.94 -43.98
N GLU A 390 6.38 22.58 -43.30
CA GLU A 390 5.03 22.52 -43.87
C GLU A 390 4.49 23.93 -44.18
N TRP A 391 3.68 24.05 -45.25
CA TRP A 391 3.04 25.32 -45.58
C TRP A 391 2.07 25.74 -44.46
N GLN A 392 2.31 26.90 -43.84
CA GLN A 392 1.53 27.39 -42.71
C GLN A 392 0.23 28.10 -43.12
N CYS A 393 -0.27 27.85 -44.34
CA CYS A 393 -1.38 28.58 -44.97
C CYS A 393 -1.24 30.11 -44.94
N ILE A 394 0.00 30.60 -44.92
CA ILE A 394 0.32 32.01 -45.09
C ILE A 394 0.36 32.27 -46.60
N LEU A 395 -0.48 33.20 -47.05
CA LEU A 395 -0.49 33.65 -48.44
C LEU A 395 0.71 34.56 -48.67
N SER A 396 1.25 34.53 -49.89
CA SER A 396 2.31 35.46 -50.29
C SER A 396 1.82 36.90 -50.27
N ASP A 397 2.73 37.86 -50.04
CA ASP A 397 2.42 39.30 -50.09
C ASP A 397 1.77 39.71 -51.43
N HIS A 398 2.10 38.99 -52.51
CA HIS A 398 1.51 39.17 -53.84
C HIS A 398 0.02 38.78 -53.87
N ALA A 399 -0.30 37.60 -53.34
CA ALA A 399 -1.67 37.12 -53.22
C ALA A 399 -2.51 38.04 -52.31
N GLU A 400 -1.96 38.44 -51.16
CA GLU A 400 -2.63 39.34 -50.24
C GLU A 400 -2.92 40.70 -50.87
N ALA A 401 -1.98 41.26 -51.64
CA ALA A 401 -2.18 42.53 -52.35
C ALA A 401 -3.33 42.47 -53.36
N ILE A 402 -3.42 41.39 -54.16
CA ILE A 402 -4.51 41.20 -55.14
C ILE A 402 -5.85 41.07 -54.42
N LEU A 403 -5.91 40.17 -53.43
CA LEU A 403 -7.15 39.84 -52.71
C LEU A 403 -7.66 41.05 -51.91
N LEU A 404 -6.77 41.79 -51.24
CA LEU A 404 -7.12 42.99 -50.50
C LEU A 404 -7.72 44.06 -51.42
N GLN A 405 -7.06 44.38 -52.53
CA GLN A 405 -7.58 45.35 -53.49
C GLN A 405 -8.94 44.93 -54.07
N TYR A 406 -9.11 43.64 -54.37
CA TYR A 406 -10.39 43.11 -54.86
C TYR A 406 -11.50 43.28 -53.81
N THR A 407 -11.25 42.91 -52.55
CA THR A 407 -12.26 43.04 -51.47
C THR A 407 -12.71 44.48 -51.25
N MET A 408 -11.79 45.44 -51.35
CA MET A 408 -12.10 46.86 -51.20
C MET A 408 -12.95 47.41 -52.35
N GLN A 409 -12.56 47.10 -53.59
CA GLN A 409 -13.26 47.61 -54.78
C GLN A 409 -14.71 47.13 -54.83
N HIS A 410 -14.94 45.88 -54.42
CA HIS A 410 -16.24 45.22 -54.43
C HIS A 410 -17.00 45.23 -53.09
N GLU A 411 -16.50 45.93 -52.06
CA GLU A 411 -17.10 46.02 -50.72
C GLU A 411 -17.36 44.65 -50.03
N ILE A 412 -16.53 43.62 -50.32
CA ILE A 412 -16.64 42.30 -49.69
C ILE A 412 -16.34 42.41 -48.19
N ARG A 413 -17.24 41.89 -47.36
CA ARG A 413 -17.18 42.06 -45.90
C ARG A 413 -16.22 41.07 -45.26
N PRO A 414 -15.59 41.42 -44.12
CA PRO A 414 -14.70 40.52 -43.40
C PRO A 414 -15.31 39.16 -43.02
N LEU A 415 -16.62 39.11 -42.74
CA LEU A 415 -17.33 37.85 -42.45
C LEU A 415 -17.38 36.93 -43.68
N GLU A 416 -17.67 37.49 -44.85
CA GLU A 416 -17.71 36.75 -46.13
C GLU A 416 -16.33 36.23 -46.50
N VAL A 417 -15.30 37.06 -46.32
CA VAL A 417 -13.90 36.65 -46.49
C VAL A 417 -13.55 35.47 -45.58
N ALA A 418 -13.93 35.51 -44.30
CA ALA A 418 -13.67 34.41 -43.36
C ALA A 418 -14.39 33.11 -43.75
N VAL A 419 -15.65 33.20 -44.19
CA VAL A 419 -16.44 32.05 -44.67
C VAL A 419 -15.83 31.42 -45.91
N ILE A 420 -15.41 32.24 -46.89
CA ILE A 420 -14.79 31.78 -48.13
C ILE A 420 -13.41 31.16 -47.84
N LYS A 421 -12.59 31.80 -47.00
CA LYS A 421 -11.30 31.25 -46.55
C LYS A 421 -11.47 29.89 -45.88
N TRP A 422 -12.41 29.76 -44.94
CA TRP A 422 -12.74 28.46 -44.34
C TRP A 422 -13.08 27.41 -45.40
N GLY A 423 -13.98 27.72 -46.34
CA GLY A 423 -14.44 26.77 -47.35
C GLY A 423 -13.33 26.27 -48.29
N ILE A 424 -12.27 27.05 -48.48
CA ILE A 424 -11.11 26.67 -49.31
C ILE A 424 -10.09 25.89 -48.46
N PHE A 425 -9.66 26.45 -47.33
CA PHE A 425 -8.63 25.83 -46.49
C PHE A 425 -9.08 24.50 -45.87
N SER A 426 -10.35 24.39 -45.44
CA SER A 426 -10.91 23.12 -44.94
C SER A 426 -10.91 22.01 -45.98
N LYS A 427 -11.01 22.35 -47.28
CA LYS A 427 -10.90 21.38 -48.38
C LYS A 427 -9.44 21.06 -48.69
N LEU A 428 -8.56 22.05 -48.68
CA LEU A 428 -7.12 21.83 -48.92
C LEU A 428 -6.51 20.90 -47.87
N ILE A 429 -6.90 21.04 -46.60
CA ILE A 429 -6.45 20.16 -45.50
C ILE A 429 -6.96 18.71 -45.66
N GLN A 430 -8.10 18.51 -46.32
CA GLN A 430 -8.56 17.15 -46.67
C GLN A 430 -7.78 16.55 -47.85
N GLU A 431 -7.19 17.39 -48.70
CA GLU A 431 -6.40 17.00 -49.87
C GLU A 431 -4.91 16.84 -49.54
N ILE A 432 -4.39 17.54 -48.52
CA ILE A 432 -2.95 17.70 -48.20
C ILE A 432 -2.74 17.68 -46.69
N ASN A 433 -1.66 17.05 -46.22
CA ASN A 433 -1.29 17.04 -44.81
C ASN A 433 -0.66 18.38 -44.39
N ILE A 434 -1.48 19.29 -43.83
CA ILE A 434 -1.10 20.67 -43.45
C ILE A 434 -1.39 20.88 -41.94
N PRO A 435 -0.60 21.70 -41.22
CA PRO A 435 -0.83 22.02 -39.80
C PRO A 435 -2.24 22.52 -39.47
N MET A 436 -2.81 22.01 -38.38
CA MET A 436 -4.17 22.31 -37.95
C MET A 436 -4.36 23.72 -37.35
N ASP A 437 -3.27 24.41 -36.99
CA ASP A 437 -3.29 25.72 -36.30
C ASP A 437 -3.95 26.85 -37.11
N VAL A 438 -3.90 26.73 -38.44
CA VAL A 438 -4.48 27.70 -39.38
C VAL A 438 -6.00 27.75 -39.24
N LEU A 439 -6.64 26.59 -39.07
CA LEU A 439 -8.09 26.50 -38.98
C LEU A 439 -8.63 27.10 -37.69
N SER A 440 -7.86 27.03 -36.59
CA SER A 440 -8.21 27.70 -35.36
C SER A 440 -8.28 29.22 -35.57
N THR A 441 -7.30 29.79 -36.28
CA THR A 441 -7.30 31.23 -36.63
C THR A 441 -8.51 31.61 -37.49
N GLN A 442 -8.83 30.82 -38.53
CA GLN A 442 -9.99 31.08 -39.38
C GLN A 442 -11.33 30.99 -38.62
N MET A 443 -11.43 30.06 -37.67
CA MET A 443 -12.61 29.91 -36.83
C MET A 443 -12.76 31.06 -35.82
N GLU A 444 -11.66 31.58 -35.28
CA GLU A 444 -11.64 32.80 -34.46
C GLU A 444 -12.07 34.02 -35.26
N ASP A 445 -11.57 34.17 -36.50
CA ASP A 445 -11.96 35.25 -37.41
C ASP A 445 -13.46 35.18 -37.73
N PHE A 446 -13.99 33.98 -38.02
CA PHE A 446 -15.43 33.80 -38.22
C PHE A 446 -16.23 34.21 -36.97
N LYS A 447 -15.82 33.74 -35.78
CA LYS A 447 -16.49 34.08 -34.51
C LYS A 447 -16.45 35.58 -34.22
N LYS A 448 -15.33 36.25 -34.50
CA LYS A 448 -15.14 37.69 -34.27
C LYS A 448 -16.06 38.53 -35.16
N HIS A 449 -16.17 38.18 -36.44
CA HIS A 449 -16.96 38.96 -37.40
C HIS A 449 -18.45 38.64 -37.34
N SER A 450 -18.83 37.37 -37.09
CA SER A 450 -20.25 36.95 -36.97
C SER A 450 -20.98 37.56 -35.76
N ALA A 451 -20.25 38.11 -34.78
CA ALA A 451 -20.85 38.86 -33.67
C ALA A 451 -21.42 40.23 -34.09
N ASN A 452 -20.87 40.84 -35.15
CA ASN A 452 -21.17 42.21 -35.56
C ASN A 452 -21.84 42.31 -36.93
N ASP A 453 -21.87 41.22 -37.69
CA ASP A 453 -22.34 41.16 -39.08
C ASP A 453 -23.09 39.84 -39.35
N LYS A 454 -23.96 39.82 -40.36
CA LYS A 454 -24.71 38.64 -40.79
C LYS A 454 -24.55 38.44 -42.29
N LEU A 455 -24.51 37.18 -42.73
CA LEU A 455 -24.49 36.84 -44.15
C LEU A 455 -25.79 37.29 -44.83
N ASP A 456 -25.70 37.64 -46.11
CA ASP A 456 -26.82 38.25 -46.85
C ASP A 456 -27.90 37.24 -47.23
N THR A 457 -27.53 35.96 -47.37
CA THR A 457 -28.47 34.89 -47.71
C THR A 457 -28.38 33.71 -46.75
N ASP A 458 -29.54 33.12 -46.44
CA ASP A 458 -29.62 31.86 -45.71
C ASP A 458 -28.87 30.73 -46.45
N TYR A 459 -28.82 30.80 -47.78
CA TYR A 459 -28.09 29.87 -48.64
C TYR A 459 -26.57 29.85 -48.39
N GLU A 460 -25.93 31.03 -48.29
CA GLU A 460 -24.49 31.14 -48.01
C GLU A 460 -24.16 30.61 -46.60
N LEU A 461 -25.03 30.89 -45.63
CA LEU A 461 -24.92 30.34 -44.28
C LEU A 461 -25.05 28.81 -44.30
N GLU A 462 -26.02 28.27 -45.05
CA GLU A 462 -26.20 26.83 -45.17
C GLU A 462 -25.00 26.13 -45.78
N GLN A 463 -24.43 26.68 -46.87
CA GLN A 463 -23.22 26.14 -47.50
C GLN A 463 -22.02 26.15 -46.54
N HIS A 464 -21.87 27.21 -45.75
CA HIS A 464 -20.80 27.30 -44.77
C HIS A 464 -20.94 26.24 -43.68
N LEU A 465 -22.13 26.08 -43.10
CA LEU A 465 -22.40 25.07 -42.08
C LEU A 465 -22.23 23.65 -42.62
N GLU A 466 -22.61 23.40 -43.88
CA GLU A 466 -22.38 22.12 -44.54
C GLU A 466 -20.89 21.84 -44.72
N SER A 467 -20.10 22.85 -45.12
CA SER A 467 -18.65 22.70 -45.22
C SER A 467 -17.99 22.36 -43.88
N MET A 468 -18.49 22.94 -42.76
CA MET A 468 -18.07 22.59 -41.40
C MET A 468 -18.42 21.15 -41.05
N LYS A 469 -19.63 20.68 -41.43
CA LYS A 469 -20.08 19.31 -41.17
C LYS A 469 -19.22 18.28 -41.91
N ILE A 470 -18.98 18.49 -43.21
CA ILE A 470 -18.13 17.61 -44.03
C ILE A 470 -16.73 17.51 -43.43
N PHE A 471 -16.15 18.65 -43.05
CA PHE A 471 -14.84 18.69 -42.41
C PHE A 471 -14.85 17.97 -41.06
N SER A 472 -15.86 18.20 -40.22
CA SER A 472 -16.04 17.50 -38.95
C SER A 472 -16.08 15.98 -39.12
N ASP A 473 -16.83 15.48 -40.11
CA ASP A 473 -16.93 14.05 -40.39
C ASP A 473 -15.60 13.46 -40.86
N TYR A 474 -14.84 14.21 -41.65
CA TYR A 474 -13.49 13.81 -42.04
C TYR A 474 -12.55 13.70 -40.84
N MET A 475 -12.53 14.70 -39.94
CA MET A 475 -11.67 14.65 -38.74
C MET A 475 -12.07 13.50 -37.81
N ILE A 476 -13.37 13.25 -37.63
CA ILE A 476 -13.86 12.12 -36.84
C ILE A 476 -13.41 10.77 -37.43
N ARG A 477 -13.41 10.63 -38.77
CA ARG A 477 -12.87 9.42 -39.42
C ARG A 477 -11.37 9.25 -39.19
N LEU A 478 -10.59 10.33 -39.17
CA LEU A 478 -9.16 10.29 -38.84
C LEU A 478 -8.93 9.88 -37.38
N ILE A 479 -9.74 10.39 -36.44
CA ILE A 479 -9.70 9.95 -35.04
C ILE A 479 -9.96 8.45 -34.93
N GLY A 480 -10.83 7.86 -35.77
CA GLY A 480 -11.03 6.41 -35.80
C GLY A 480 -9.76 5.58 -36.04
N LYS A 481 -8.70 6.20 -36.56
CA LYS A 481 -7.39 5.57 -36.80
C LYS A 481 -6.29 6.08 -35.87
N TYR A 482 -6.63 6.72 -34.76
CA TYR A 482 -5.67 7.45 -33.92
C TYR A 482 -4.48 6.62 -33.45
N ARG A 483 -4.67 5.32 -33.11
CA ARG A 483 -3.57 4.42 -32.71
C ARG A 483 -2.50 4.25 -33.78
N TYR A 484 -2.86 4.38 -35.05
CA TYR A 484 -1.96 4.16 -36.19
C TYR A 484 -1.45 5.47 -36.79
N THR A 485 -2.32 6.48 -36.88
CA THR A 485 -2.01 7.78 -37.50
C THR A 485 -1.35 8.74 -36.51
N TYR A 486 -1.74 8.70 -35.24
CA TYR A 486 -1.27 9.60 -34.19
C TYR A 486 -0.56 8.84 -33.05
N SER A 487 0.22 7.81 -33.41
CA SER A 487 1.00 7.02 -32.45
C SER A 487 2.01 7.89 -31.70
N ASN A 488 2.28 7.52 -30.45
CA ASN A 488 3.18 8.22 -29.54
C ASN A 488 4.68 7.98 -29.80
N VAL A 489 5.02 7.34 -30.91
CA VAL A 489 6.41 7.21 -31.39
C VAL A 489 7.06 8.59 -31.57
N GLU A 490 6.27 9.58 -32.00
CA GLU A 490 6.70 10.98 -32.10
C GLU A 490 5.73 11.90 -31.35
N GLN A 491 6.26 12.74 -30.46
CA GLN A 491 5.45 13.69 -29.67
C GLN A 491 4.65 14.68 -30.54
N ARG A 492 5.14 14.94 -31.76
CA ARG A 492 4.45 15.77 -32.76
C ARG A 492 3.09 15.21 -33.13
N ASN A 493 2.99 13.89 -33.36
CA ASN A 493 1.75 13.24 -33.79
C ASN A 493 0.63 13.33 -32.75
N VAL A 494 1.00 13.16 -31.48
CA VAL A 494 0.10 13.30 -30.34
C VAL A 494 -0.39 14.75 -30.18
N THR A 495 0.50 15.71 -30.44
CA THR A 495 0.16 17.14 -30.41
C THR A 495 -0.83 17.50 -31.53
N GLU A 496 -0.65 16.97 -32.73
CA GLU A 496 -1.57 17.17 -33.85
C GLU A 496 -2.97 16.58 -33.58
N LEU A 497 -3.06 15.41 -32.92
CA LEU A 497 -4.35 14.88 -32.46
C LEU A 497 -5.04 15.86 -31.48
N GLY A 498 -4.28 16.46 -30.56
CA GLY A 498 -4.80 17.48 -29.65
C GLY A 498 -5.37 18.70 -30.39
N LYS A 499 -4.62 19.23 -31.38
CA LYS A 499 -5.07 20.36 -32.22
C LYS A 499 -6.34 20.01 -33.02
N LEU A 500 -6.40 18.80 -33.56
CA LEU A 500 -7.58 18.28 -34.26
C LEU A 500 -8.83 18.30 -33.37
N LEU A 501 -8.73 17.80 -32.13
CA LEU A 501 -9.85 17.81 -31.19
C LEU A 501 -10.28 19.23 -30.81
N ILE A 502 -9.34 20.16 -30.67
CA ILE A 502 -9.64 21.57 -30.41
C ILE A 502 -10.43 22.17 -31.58
N CYS A 503 -10.02 21.93 -32.83
CA CYS A 503 -10.74 22.40 -34.00
C CYS A 503 -12.18 21.87 -34.06
N LEU A 504 -12.39 20.57 -33.77
CA LEU A 504 -13.73 19.99 -33.66
C LEU A 504 -14.55 20.67 -32.54
N LEU A 505 -13.96 20.90 -31.38
CA LEU A 505 -14.62 21.58 -30.27
C LEU A 505 -15.04 23.01 -30.65
N MET A 506 -14.22 23.73 -31.42
CA MET A 506 -14.55 25.08 -31.88
C MET A 506 -15.75 25.08 -32.84
N ILE A 507 -15.81 24.15 -33.81
CA ILE A 507 -16.96 23.99 -34.71
C ILE A 507 -18.24 23.74 -33.92
N HIS A 508 -18.22 22.80 -32.98
CA HIS A 508 -19.38 22.43 -32.17
C HIS A 508 -19.79 23.50 -31.15
N ARG A 509 -18.96 24.53 -30.92
CA ARG A 509 -19.28 25.71 -30.10
C ARG A 509 -19.89 26.86 -30.89
N VAL A 510 -19.95 26.79 -32.22
CA VAL A 510 -20.64 27.78 -33.04
C VAL A 510 -22.16 27.60 -32.83
N PRO A 511 -22.88 28.59 -32.25
CA PRO A 511 -24.28 28.39 -31.86
C PRO A 511 -25.19 28.00 -33.04
N VAL A 512 -24.96 28.59 -34.20
CA VAL A 512 -25.74 28.33 -35.42
C VAL A 512 -25.50 26.91 -35.96
N PHE A 513 -24.29 26.36 -35.77
CA PHE A 513 -23.97 24.99 -36.13
C PHE A 513 -24.69 23.99 -35.22
N THR A 514 -24.67 24.20 -33.91
CA THR A 514 -25.38 23.35 -32.94
C THR A 514 -26.89 23.41 -33.12
N GLN A 515 -27.45 24.57 -33.47
CA GLN A 515 -28.87 24.71 -33.77
C GLN A 515 -29.30 23.94 -35.03
N LYS A 516 -28.44 23.91 -36.07
CA LYS A 516 -28.71 23.17 -37.31
C LYS A 516 -28.56 21.66 -37.14
N TYR A 517 -27.57 21.22 -36.34
CA TYR A 517 -27.27 19.80 -36.10
C TYR A 517 -27.40 19.45 -34.59
N PRO A 518 -28.61 19.50 -34.01
CA PRO A 518 -28.81 19.34 -32.56
C PRO A 518 -28.47 17.92 -32.06
N ASP A 519 -28.63 16.91 -32.92
CA ASP A 519 -28.34 15.51 -32.58
C ASP A 519 -26.84 15.19 -32.60
N LEU A 520 -26.02 16.08 -33.17
CA LEU A 520 -24.59 15.87 -33.35
C LEU A 520 -23.81 16.31 -32.10
N ILE A 521 -23.87 15.48 -31.08
CA ILE A 521 -23.17 15.69 -29.81
C ILE A 521 -21.73 15.18 -29.91
N LEU A 522 -20.75 16.10 -29.98
CA LEU A 522 -19.34 15.79 -30.24
C LEU A 522 -18.79 14.65 -29.38
N HIS A 523 -18.92 14.73 -28.06
CA HIS A 523 -18.35 13.71 -27.17
C HIS A 523 -18.93 12.32 -27.47
N LYS A 524 -20.24 12.19 -27.67
CA LYS A 524 -20.88 10.90 -28.01
C LYS A 524 -20.41 10.33 -29.35
N GLU A 525 -20.20 11.17 -30.35
CA GLU A 525 -19.70 10.72 -31.66
C GLU A 525 -18.24 10.24 -31.56
N ILE A 526 -17.41 10.92 -30.79
CA ILE A 526 -16.04 10.46 -30.51
C ILE A 526 -16.04 9.16 -29.70
N GLU A 527 -16.89 9.03 -28.68
CA GLU A 527 -17.01 7.79 -27.89
C GLU A 527 -17.36 6.59 -28.79
N LYS A 528 -18.34 6.73 -29.69
CA LYS A 528 -18.70 5.67 -30.66
C LYS A 528 -17.53 5.28 -31.57
N VAL A 529 -16.78 6.28 -32.04
CA VAL A 529 -15.64 6.08 -32.95
C VAL A 529 -14.48 5.39 -32.22
N LEU A 530 -14.21 5.77 -30.97
CA LEU A 530 -13.24 5.11 -30.12
C LEU A 530 -13.62 3.66 -29.82
N GLU A 531 -14.90 3.39 -29.56
CA GLU A 531 -15.40 2.02 -29.34
C GLU A 531 -15.19 1.16 -30.59
N LYS A 532 -15.56 1.68 -31.77
CA LYS A 532 -15.37 0.99 -33.05
C LYS A 532 -13.89 0.75 -33.35
N SER A 533 -13.05 1.77 -33.19
CA SER A 533 -11.59 1.69 -33.39
C SER A 533 -10.95 0.64 -32.48
N THR A 534 -11.38 0.59 -31.22
CA THR A 534 -10.89 -0.37 -30.23
C THR A 534 -11.32 -1.80 -30.56
N ASN A 535 -12.54 -1.99 -31.05
CA ASN A 535 -13.01 -3.29 -31.52
C ASN A 535 -12.17 -3.81 -32.71
N GLU A 536 -11.94 -2.95 -33.71
CA GLU A 536 -11.11 -3.29 -34.88
C GLU A 536 -9.66 -3.62 -34.46
N TRP A 537 -9.07 -2.83 -33.56
CA TRP A 537 -7.73 -3.07 -33.04
C TRP A 537 -7.64 -4.40 -32.28
N PHE A 538 -8.60 -4.71 -31.40
CA PHE A 538 -8.60 -5.94 -30.61
C PHE A 538 -8.54 -7.19 -31.49
N PHE A 539 -9.37 -7.27 -32.54
CA PHE A 539 -9.38 -8.44 -33.43
C PHE A 539 -8.11 -8.56 -34.29
N ILE A 540 -7.47 -7.44 -34.65
CA ILE A 540 -6.17 -7.45 -35.32
C ILE A 540 -5.10 -8.00 -34.38
N GLU A 541 -5.13 -7.57 -33.12
CA GLU A 541 -4.18 -7.98 -32.09
C GLU A 541 -4.36 -9.46 -31.69
N GLU A 542 -5.61 -9.91 -31.55
CA GLU A 542 -5.95 -11.32 -31.31
C GLU A 542 -5.44 -12.20 -32.44
N ALA A 543 -5.73 -11.85 -33.70
CA ALA A 543 -5.30 -12.62 -34.87
C ALA A 543 -3.77 -12.68 -35.01
N PHE A 544 -3.04 -11.67 -34.51
CA PHE A 544 -1.58 -11.65 -34.54
C PHE A 544 -0.96 -12.66 -33.56
N HIS A 545 -1.54 -12.79 -32.36
CA HIS A 545 -1.03 -13.70 -31.33
C HIS A 545 -1.54 -15.13 -31.49
N GLN A 546 -2.65 -15.34 -32.19
CA GLN A 546 -3.24 -16.66 -32.38
C GLN A 546 -2.27 -17.63 -33.09
N SER A 547 -1.93 -18.75 -32.42
CA SER A 547 -1.13 -19.83 -32.99
C SER A 547 -1.94 -20.69 -33.98
N MET A 548 -1.26 -21.33 -34.94
CA MET A 548 -1.87 -22.34 -35.83
C MET A 548 -2.09 -23.69 -35.13
N GLU A 549 -1.34 -23.97 -34.06
CA GLU A 549 -1.46 -25.18 -33.24
C GLU A 549 -2.47 -24.94 -32.09
N GLN A 550 -3.25 -25.97 -31.74
CA GLN A 550 -4.37 -25.88 -30.76
C GLN A 550 -4.13 -26.77 -29.53
N ASP A 551 -2.88 -26.92 -29.09
CA ASP A 551 -2.62 -27.56 -27.82
C ASP A 551 -2.94 -26.59 -26.64
N ASP A 552 -3.10 -27.13 -25.43
CA ASP A 552 -3.46 -26.30 -24.26
C ASP A 552 -2.35 -25.28 -23.90
N LYS A 553 -1.08 -25.56 -24.24
CA LYS A 553 0.07 -24.69 -23.94
C LYS A 553 0.09 -23.46 -24.86
N ASP A 554 -0.13 -23.66 -26.15
CA ASP A 554 -0.24 -22.62 -27.16
C ASP A 554 -1.45 -21.73 -26.91
N ILE A 555 -2.58 -22.34 -26.49
CA ILE A 555 -3.80 -21.60 -26.13
C ILE A 555 -3.53 -20.64 -24.97
N LEU A 556 -2.90 -21.13 -23.90
CA LEU A 556 -2.57 -20.30 -22.75
C LEU A 556 -1.50 -19.25 -23.08
N GLY A 557 -0.50 -19.62 -23.89
CA GLY A 557 0.56 -18.73 -24.34
C GLY A 557 0.01 -17.53 -25.11
N TYR A 558 -0.85 -17.76 -26.12
CA TYR A 558 -1.42 -16.65 -26.88
C TYR A 558 -2.33 -15.77 -26.02
N LEU A 559 -3.13 -16.36 -25.12
CA LEU A 559 -4.00 -15.57 -24.22
C LEU A 559 -3.16 -14.68 -23.30
N CYS A 560 -2.05 -15.20 -22.79
CA CYS A 560 -1.13 -14.45 -21.94
C CYS A 560 -0.53 -13.26 -22.72
N HIS A 561 0.04 -13.53 -23.90
CA HIS A 561 0.64 -12.48 -24.74
C HIS A 561 -0.38 -11.41 -25.16
N LEU A 562 -1.58 -11.80 -25.58
CA LEU A 562 -2.66 -10.87 -25.92
C LEU A 562 -3.07 -10.02 -24.72
N THR A 563 -3.27 -10.64 -23.55
CA THR A 563 -3.64 -9.93 -22.32
C THR A 563 -2.57 -8.93 -21.89
N ASN A 564 -1.29 -9.29 -22.04
CA ASN A 564 -0.17 -8.38 -21.79
C ASN A 564 -0.10 -7.23 -22.81
N ALA A 565 -0.32 -7.50 -24.10
CA ALA A 565 -0.40 -6.46 -25.12
C ALA A 565 -1.52 -5.46 -24.84
N ILE A 566 -2.68 -5.96 -24.37
CA ILE A 566 -3.82 -5.13 -23.95
C ILE A 566 -3.48 -4.30 -22.71
N ASN A 567 -2.87 -4.89 -21.67
CA ASN A 567 -2.42 -4.16 -20.48
C ASN A 567 -1.47 -3.01 -20.86
N ALA A 568 -0.51 -3.28 -21.76
CA ALA A 568 0.43 -2.29 -22.24
C ALA A 568 -0.23 -1.17 -23.08
N ASP A 569 -1.20 -1.50 -23.95
CA ASP A 569 -1.99 -0.50 -24.70
C ASP A 569 -2.78 0.41 -23.77
N LEU A 570 -3.48 -0.17 -22.79
CA LEU A 570 -4.30 0.57 -21.82
C LEU A 570 -3.46 1.49 -20.93
N GLN A 571 -2.32 1.02 -20.42
CA GLN A 571 -1.42 1.85 -19.62
C GLN A 571 -0.88 3.03 -20.43
N ARG A 572 -0.46 2.78 -21.67
CA ARG A 572 0.00 3.83 -22.59
C ARG A 572 -1.12 4.81 -22.93
N GLY A 573 -2.31 4.31 -23.21
CA GLY A 573 -3.46 5.14 -23.55
C GLY A 573 -3.92 6.02 -22.40
N LEU A 574 -3.80 5.55 -21.15
CA LEU A 574 -4.02 6.35 -19.95
C LEU A 574 -3.03 7.52 -19.85
N GLU A 575 -1.76 7.32 -20.18
CA GLU A 575 -0.74 8.37 -20.08
C GLU A 575 -0.82 9.38 -21.21
N VAL A 576 -1.05 8.89 -22.45
CA VAL A 576 -0.97 9.71 -23.66
C VAL A 576 -2.34 10.27 -24.08
N TYR A 577 -3.35 9.42 -24.20
CA TYR A 577 -4.61 9.78 -24.86
C TYR A 577 -5.67 10.31 -23.88
N GLU A 578 -5.73 9.81 -22.64
CA GLU A 578 -6.70 10.29 -21.63
C GLU A 578 -6.66 11.81 -21.42
N PRO A 579 -5.49 12.48 -21.24
CA PRO A 579 -5.45 13.93 -21.07
C PRO A 579 -5.98 14.70 -22.29
N ILE A 580 -5.78 14.14 -23.49
CA ILE A 580 -6.10 14.78 -24.76
C ILE A 580 -7.60 14.71 -25.04
N PHE A 581 -8.21 13.53 -24.89
CA PHE A 581 -9.66 13.34 -25.08
C PHE A 581 -10.48 14.02 -23.98
N LYS A 582 -9.92 14.18 -22.77
CA LYS A 582 -10.57 14.92 -21.69
C LYS A 582 -10.85 16.39 -22.04
N CYS A 583 -10.07 17.00 -22.93
CA CYS A 583 -10.30 18.37 -23.42
C CYS A 583 -11.67 18.56 -24.09
N ILE A 584 -12.25 17.49 -24.64
CA ILE A 584 -13.59 17.49 -25.27
C ILE A 584 -14.64 16.75 -24.43
N ASN A 585 -14.38 16.56 -23.13
CA ASN A 585 -15.25 15.86 -22.19
C ASN A 585 -15.51 14.38 -22.56
N VAL A 586 -14.54 13.71 -23.16
CA VAL A 586 -14.56 12.26 -23.42
C VAL A 586 -13.63 11.58 -22.42
N ARG A 587 -14.15 10.58 -21.69
CA ARG A 587 -13.38 9.74 -20.76
C ARG A 587 -12.83 8.54 -21.53
N TYR A 588 -11.69 8.74 -22.18
CA TYR A 588 -11.06 7.77 -23.07
C TYR A 588 -10.95 6.38 -22.43
N MET A 589 -10.40 6.32 -21.22
CA MET A 589 -10.18 5.06 -20.51
C MET A 589 -11.48 4.31 -20.23
N VAL A 590 -12.58 5.01 -19.90
CA VAL A 590 -13.88 4.37 -19.65
C VAL A 590 -14.37 3.67 -20.92
N VAL A 591 -14.35 4.36 -22.07
CA VAL A 591 -14.85 3.82 -23.33
C VAL A 591 -14.00 2.65 -23.82
N VAL A 592 -12.68 2.84 -23.85
CA VAL A 592 -11.74 1.85 -24.37
C VAL A 592 -11.67 0.63 -23.45
N PHE A 593 -11.58 0.84 -22.14
CA PHE A 593 -11.50 -0.24 -21.18
C PHE A 593 -12.77 -1.08 -21.18
N ASN A 594 -13.96 -0.47 -21.11
CA ASN A 594 -15.22 -1.22 -21.09
C ASN A 594 -15.40 -2.07 -22.35
N LYS A 595 -14.97 -1.57 -23.53
CA LYS A 595 -15.03 -2.37 -24.76
C LYS A 595 -14.07 -3.55 -24.73
N ILE A 596 -12.83 -3.31 -24.33
CA ILE A 596 -11.80 -4.35 -24.19
C ILE A 596 -12.23 -5.39 -23.17
N GLU A 597 -12.77 -4.96 -22.03
CA GLU A 597 -13.23 -5.81 -20.94
C GLU A 597 -14.25 -6.83 -21.44
N THR A 598 -15.26 -6.39 -22.20
CA THR A 598 -16.27 -7.29 -22.77
C THR A 598 -15.68 -8.32 -23.73
N LEU A 599 -14.71 -7.93 -24.56
CA LEU A 599 -14.10 -8.82 -25.55
C LEU A 599 -13.15 -9.84 -24.89
N ILE A 600 -12.28 -9.37 -23.98
CA ILE A 600 -11.29 -10.22 -23.33
C ILE A 600 -11.91 -11.16 -22.30
N SER A 601 -12.95 -10.73 -21.57
CA SER A 601 -13.63 -11.59 -20.60
C SER A 601 -14.27 -12.79 -21.27
N GLN A 602 -15.01 -12.55 -22.36
CA GLN A 602 -15.65 -13.60 -23.16
C GLN A 602 -14.61 -14.57 -23.75
N LEU A 603 -13.52 -14.04 -24.31
CA LEU A 603 -12.47 -14.85 -24.92
C LEU A 603 -11.75 -15.72 -23.88
N VAL A 604 -11.30 -15.13 -22.76
CA VAL A 604 -10.57 -15.85 -21.72
C VAL A 604 -11.47 -16.88 -21.05
N GLU A 605 -12.71 -16.54 -20.71
CA GLU A 605 -13.66 -17.48 -20.10
C GLU A 605 -14.00 -18.66 -21.03
N GLU A 606 -14.29 -18.39 -22.32
CA GLU A 606 -14.59 -19.43 -23.29
C GLU A 606 -13.41 -20.39 -23.49
N LYS A 607 -12.18 -19.88 -23.54
CA LYS A 607 -10.99 -20.68 -23.82
C LYS A 607 -10.50 -21.41 -22.58
N THR A 608 -10.46 -20.75 -21.43
CA THR A 608 -10.05 -21.39 -20.16
C THR A 608 -11.01 -22.49 -19.71
N SER A 609 -12.31 -22.37 -20.00
CA SER A 609 -13.28 -23.43 -19.70
C SER A 609 -13.12 -24.68 -20.57
N LYS A 610 -12.53 -24.56 -21.77
CA LYS A 610 -12.28 -25.67 -22.71
C LYS A 610 -10.98 -26.42 -22.44
N ILE A 611 -10.02 -25.79 -21.76
CA ILE A 611 -8.78 -26.43 -21.34
C ILE A 611 -9.16 -27.55 -20.37
N LYS A 612 -8.96 -28.79 -20.80
CA LYS A 612 -9.16 -29.96 -19.93
C LYS A 612 -8.09 -29.84 -18.86
N ASN A 613 -8.48 -29.77 -17.58
CA ASN A 613 -7.57 -29.71 -16.42
C ASN A 613 -6.71 -30.99 -16.25
N ASN A 614 -6.21 -31.58 -17.33
CA ASN A 614 -5.39 -32.76 -17.40
C ASN A 614 -3.93 -32.38 -17.12
N PHE A 615 -3.66 -31.87 -15.92
CA PHE A 615 -2.30 -31.70 -15.39
C PHE A 615 -1.66 -33.06 -15.05
N HIS A 616 -1.60 -33.98 -16.02
CA HIS A 616 -1.05 -35.34 -15.85
C HIS A 616 0.49 -35.35 -16.01
N GLN A 617 1.12 -36.29 -15.30
CA GLN A 617 2.57 -36.39 -15.05
C GLN A 617 3.39 -36.56 -16.35
N GLY A 618 4.15 -35.52 -16.70
CA GLY A 618 5.16 -35.59 -17.76
C GLY A 618 5.69 -34.21 -18.21
N SER A 619 4.81 -33.23 -18.43
CA SER A 619 5.15 -31.86 -18.90
C SER A 619 4.59 -30.75 -17.98
N LYS A 620 4.58 -31.02 -16.67
CA LYS A 620 3.76 -30.32 -15.65
C LYS A 620 4.12 -28.86 -15.38
N ASP A 621 5.38 -28.46 -15.53
CA ASP A 621 5.86 -27.19 -14.98
C ASP A 621 5.60 -26.02 -15.94
N ASP A 622 5.72 -26.23 -17.25
CA ASP A 622 5.51 -25.17 -18.27
C ASP A 622 4.05 -24.70 -18.36
N VAL A 623 3.09 -25.64 -18.40
CA VAL A 623 1.67 -25.32 -18.61
C VAL A 623 1.08 -24.61 -17.38
N ALA A 624 1.45 -25.07 -16.18
CA ALA A 624 1.05 -24.43 -14.93
C ALA A 624 1.64 -23.01 -14.79
N SER A 625 2.89 -22.83 -15.23
CA SER A 625 3.58 -21.54 -15.24
C SER A 625 2.88 -20.54 -16.18
N ILE A 626 2.63 -20.93 -17.43
CA ILE A 626 1.94 -20.06 -18.41
C ILE A 626 0.50 -19.75 -17.95
N TRP A 627 -0.18 -20.73 -17.37
CA TRP A 627 -1.51 -20.51 -16.79
C TRP A 627 -1.48 -19.48 -15.66
N PHE A 628 -0.46 -19.52 -14.80
CA PHE A 628 -0.30 -18.54 -13.72
C PHE A 628 0.11 -17.16 -14.24
N GLN A 629 0.94 -17.09 -15.29
CA GLN A 629 1.23 -15.84 -16.00
C GLN A 629 -0.05 -15.22 -16.58
N LEU A 630 -0.93 -16.03 -17.17
CA LEU A 630 -2.25 -15.57 -17.63
C LEU A 630 -3.09 -15.04 -16.46
N TYR A 631 -3.09 -15.70 -15.30
CA TYR A 631 -3.75 -15.20 -14.09
C TYR A 631 -3.21 -13.81 -13.70
N LEU A 632 -1.89 -13.64 -13.66
CA LEU A 632 -1.25 -12.35 -13.33
C LEU A 632 -1.58 -11.26 -14.37
N ALA A 633 -1.62 -11.61 -15.67
CA ALA A 633 -1.99 -10.68 -16.74
C ALA A 633 -3.45 -10.19 -16.59
N VAL A 634 -4.40 -11.09 -16.32
CA VAL A 634 -5.82 -10.74 -16.11
C VAL A 634 -6.00 -9.96 -14.80
N LYS A 635 -5.26 -10.33 -13.75
CA LYS A 635 -5.21 -9.57 -12.49
C LYS A 635 -4.74 -8.13 -12.72
N GLY A 636 -3.73 -7.91 -13.57
CA GLY A 636 -3.27 -6.59 -13.99
C GLY A 636 -4.39 -5.75 -14.62
N LEU A 637 -5.18 -6.35 -15.53
CA LEU A 637 -6.35 -5.67 -16.12
C LEU A 637 -7.39 -5.31 -15.05
N TYR A 638 -7.69 -6.22 -14.14
CA TYR A 638 -8.64 -5.98 -13.05
C TYR A 638 -8.16 -4.86 -12.10
N GLN A 639 -6.86 -4.79 -11.81
CA GLN A 639 -6.30 -3.70 -11.02
C GLN A 639 -6.44 -2.34 -11.74
N LEU A 640 -6.25 -2.30 -13.07
CA LEU A 640 -6.53 -1.10 -13.87
C LEU A 640 -8.00 -0.69 -13.79
N LYS A 641 -8.94 -1.65 -13.89
CA LYS A 641 -10.39 -1.41 -13.67
C LYS A 641 -10.63 -0.71 -12.33
N LYS A 642 -10.16 -1.33 -11.24
CA LYS A 642 -10.39 -0.85 -9.87
C LYS A 642 -9.80 0.53 -9.60
N LYS A 643 -8.64 0.84 -10.21
CA LYS A 643 -7.92 2.09 -9.97
C LYS A 643 -8.43 3.26 -10.82
N HIS A 644 -8.85 3.01 -12.05
CA HIS A 644 -9.10 4.07 -13.04
C HIS A 644 -10.53 4.17 -13.55
N ILE A 645 -11.39 3.16 -13.34
CA ILE A 645 -12.78 3.17 -13.80
C ILE A 645 -13.74 3.44 -12.62
N PRO A 646 -14.50 4.55 -12.62
CA PRO A 646 -15.46 4.86 -11.55
C PRO A 646 -16.54 3.78 -11.43
N GLN A 647 -16.99 3.48 -10.19
CA GLN A 647 -17.97 2.41 -9.92
C GLN A 647 -19.27 2.52 -10.72
N GLY A 648 -19.75 3.75 -10.99
CA GLY A 648 -20.98 3.97 -11.77
C GLY A 648 -20.86 3.67 -13.27
N ASP A 649 -19.64 3.54 -13.79
CA ASP A 649 -19.35 3.31 -15.21
C ASP A 649 -18.72 1.94 -15.48
N GLN A 650 -18.60 1.09 -14.45
CA GLN A 650 -18.06 -0.26 -14.60
C GLN A 650 -19.11 -1.17 -15.25
N ASN A 651 -18.68 -1.99 -16.21
CA ASN A 651 -19.53 -3.04 -16.75
C ASN A 651 -19.84 -4.09 -15.67
N THR A 652 -21.09 -4.54 -15.64
CA THR A 652 -21.58 -5.58 -14.73
C THR A 652 -21.39 -7.01 -15.26
N GLU A 653 -21.08 -7.17 -16.55
CA GLU A 653 -20.91 -8.47 -17.24
C GLU A 653 -19.47 -8.67 -17.76
N GLY A 654 -18.48 -8.14 -17.03
CA GLY A 654 -17.07 -8.13 -17.42
C GLY A 654 -16.17 -8.94 -16.50
N LEU A 655 -15.08 -8.31 -16.06
CA LEU A 655 -14.06 -8.87 -15.17
C LEU A 655 -14.50 -8.92 -13.69
N ASP A 656 -15.79 -8.99 -13.36
CA ASP A 656 -16.21 -9.02 -11.96
C ASP A 656 -16.04 -10.41 -11.33
N ASN A 657 -16.21 -11.47 -12.12
CA ASN A 657 -16.07 -12.87 -11.69
C ASN A 657 -14.81 -13.56 -12.26
N TRP A 658 -13.83 -12.78 -12.74
CA TRP A 658 -12.63 -13.29 -13.42
C TRP A 658 -11.86 -14.36 -12.63
N SER A 659 -11.80 -14.20 -11.30
CA SER A 659 -11.10 -15.13 -10.41
C SER A 659 -11.71 -16.53 -10.43
N SER A 660 -13.02 -16.66 -10.66
CA SER A 660 -13.70 -17.95 -10.70
C SER A 660 -13.18 -18.86 -11.82
N TRP A 661 -12.73 -18.28 -12.94
CA TRP A 661 -12.13 -18.99 -14.08
C TRP A 661 -10.86 -19.73 -13.66
N PHE A 662 -10.12 -19.16 -12.71
CA PHE A 662 -8.83 -19.68 -12.27
C PHE A 662 -8.94 -20.62 -11.05
N ARG A 663 -10.07 -20.62 -10.33
CA ARG A 663 -10.17 -21.29 -9.01
C ARG A 663 -9.72 -22.76 -9.01
N LYS A 664 -10.14 -23.54 -10.01
CA LYS A 664 -9.78 -24.97 -10.11
C LYS A 664 -8.29 -25.18 -10.37
N GLY A 665 -7.67 -24.30 -11.15
CA GLY A 665 -6.23 -24.36 -11.44
C GLY A 665 -5.39 -24.00 -10.20
N VAL A 666 -5.80 -23.01 -9.41
CA VAL A 666 -5.11 -22.67 -8.14
C VAL A 666 -5.12 -23.85 -7.17
N VAL A 667 -6.28 -24.51 -6.99
CA VAL A 667 -6.36 -25.72 -6.14
C VAL A 667 -5.38 -26.78 -6.63
N LYS A 668 -5.33 -27.02 -7.95
CA LYS A 668 -4.42 -28.02 -8.52
C LYS A 668 -2.95 -27.65 -8.36
N LEU A 669 -2.63 -26.36 -8.46
CA LEU A 669 -1.29 -25.84 -8.25
C LEU A 669 -0.84 -26.01 -6.80
N LEU A 670 -1.73 -25.78 -5.83
CA LEU A 670 -1.47 -26.05 -4.41
C LEU A 670 -1.27 -27.54 -4.12
N GLU A 671 -1.98 -28.45 -4.80
CA GLU A 671 -1.72 -29.88 -4.72
C GLU A 671 -0.30 -30.23 -5.24
N ILE A 672 0.10 -29.68 -6.40
CA ILE A 672 1.44 -29.90 -6.95
C ILE A 672 2.52 -29.31 -6.03
N ALA A 673 2.28 -28.12 -5.48
CA ALA A 673 3.16 -27.50 -4.49
C ALA A 673 3.30 -28.36 -3.23
N SER A 674 2.22 -28.95 -2.73
CA SER A 674 2.28 -29.90 -1.61
C SER A 674 3.17 -31.12 -1.93
N ASP A 675 2.96 -31.74 -3.10
CA ASP A 675 3.75 -32.91 -3.53
C ASP A 675 5.25 -32.56 -3.67
N LYS A 676 5.56 -31.40 -4.27
CA LYS A 676 6.92 -30.91 -4.46
C LYS A 676 7.59 -30.53 -3.15
N ALA A 677 6.86 -29.93 -2.20
CA ALA A 677 7.38 -29.56 -0.89
C ALA A 677 7.75 -30.80 -0.07
N GLU A 678 6.92 -31.86 -0.11
CA GLU A 678 7.21 -33.14 0.52
C GLU A 678 8.47 -33.79 -0.08
N ALA A 679 8.58 -33.82 -1.42
CA ALA A 679 9.76 -34.33 -2.12
C ALA A 679 11.03 -33.54 -1.80
N ARG A 680 10.95 -32.19 -1.74
CA ARG A 680 12.08 -31.32 -1.36
C ARG A 680 12.51 -31.56 0.08
N THR A 681 11.56 -31.76 0.99
CA THR A 681 11.84 -32.05 2.40
C THR A 681 12.63 -33.35 2.57
N LEU A 682 12.21 -34.41 1.86
CA LEU A 682 12.92 -35.69 1.84
C LEU A 682 14.34 -35.53 1.27
N LYS A 683 14.46 -34.92 0.08
CA LYS A 683 15.75 -34.81 -0.61
C LYS A 683 16.73 -33.88 0.11
N ALA A 684 16.23 -32.84 0.77
CA ALA A 684 17.06 -31.94 1.59
C ALA A 684 17.77 -32.70 2.71
N LEU A 685 17.10 -33.69 3.33
CA LEU A 685 17.70 -34.56 4.35
C LEU A 685 18.65 -35.62 3.76
N GLU A 686 18.35 -36.17 2.59
CA GLU A 686 19.24 -37.12 1.89
C GLU A 686 20.56 -36.48 1.48
N MET A 687 20.53 -35.21 1.06
CA MET A 687 21.72 -34.45 0.67
C MET A 687 22.44 -33.80 1.86
N ASP A 688 21.90 -33.91 3.07
CA ASP A 688 22.46 -33.23 4.24
C ASP A 688 23.71 -33.93 4.77
N GLU A 689 24.83 -33.22 4.83
CA GLU A 689 26.04 -33.72 5.48
C GLU A 689 25.99 -33.60 7.02
N VAL A 690 24.95 -32.96 7.58
CA VAL A 690 24.77 -32.72 9.03
C VAL A 690 25.97 -31.98 9.63
N ARG A 691 26.28 -30.83 9.05
CA ARG A 691 27.37 -29.92 9.46
C ARG A 691 26.85 -28.50 9.58
N VAL A 692 27.44 -27.71 10.46
CA VAL A 692 27.13 -26.27 10.58
C VAL A 692 27.61 -25.50 9.35
N ILE A 693 26.78 -24.56 8.88
CA ILE A 693 27.06 -23.74 7.69
C ILE A 693 28.16 -22.71 8.01
N ASP A 694 28.09 -22.10 9.19
CA ASP A 694 28.99 -21.07 9.71
C ASP A 694 29.01 -21.10 11.25
N SER A 695 30.05 -20.55 11.87
CA SER A 695 30.18 -20.27 13.29
C SER A 695 28.99 -19.55 13.95
N MET A 696 28.20 -18.74 13.21
CA MET A 696 26.97 -18.12 13.74
C MET A 696 25.72 -18.99 13.55
N VAL A 697 25.74 -19.92 12.59
CA VAL A 697 24.60 -20.75 12.20
C VAL A 697 24.77 -22.18 12.72
N LYS A 698 24.00 -22.51 13.76
CA LYS A 698 24.13 -23.78 14.49
C LYS A 698 23.30 -24.95 13.90
N HIS A 699 22.60 -24.74 12.79
CA HIS A 699 21.84 -25.76 12.07
C HIS A 699 22.52 -26.08 10.72
N SER A 700 22.15 -27.20 10.11
CA SER A 700 22.66 -27.63 8.80
C SER A 700 21.80 -27.11 7.64
N THR A 701 22.24 -27.38 6.42
CA THR A 701 21.60 -26.90 5.19
C THR A 701 20.18 -27.42 5.00
N SER A 702 19.85 -28.62 5.48
CA SER A 702 18.50 -29.18 5.27
C SER A 702 17.40 -28.34 5.94
N ALA A 703 17.67 -27.77 7.11
CA ALA A 703 16.72 -26.90 7.81
C ALA A 703 16.49 -25.59 7.05
N VAL A 704 17.54 -25.05 6.40
CA VAL A 704 17.45 -23.86 5.54
C VAL A 704 16.67 -24.18 4.26
N ASP A 705 17.00 -25.30 3.61
CA ASP A 705 16.35 -25.74 2.37
C ASP A 705 14.82 -25.91 2.57
N VAL A 706 14.42 -26.46 3.72
CA VAL A 706 13.00 -26.62 4.10
C VAL A 706 12.35 -25.29 4.44
N THR A 707 12.93 -24.48 5.32
CA THR A 707 12.32 -23.18 5.70
C THR A 707 12.21 -22.20 4.54
N CYS A 708 13.17 -22.22 3.60
CA CYS A 708 13.11 -21.46 2.35
C CYS A 708 11.91 -21.89 1.48
N CYS A 709 11.75 -23.20 1.27
CA CYS A 709 10.58 -23.77 0.56
C CYS A 709 9.26 -23.35 1.22
N LEU A 710 9.14 -23.47 2.55
CA LEU A 710 7.95 -23.05 3.29
C LEU A 710 7.67 -21.54 3.15
N GLY A 711 8.73 -20.72 3.13
CA GLY A 711 8.65 -19.29 2.88
C GLY A 711 8.14 -18.95 1.49
N GLN A 712 8.65 -19.62 0.45
CA GLN A 712 8.22 -19.43 -0.94
C GLN A 712 6.74 -19.79 -1.14
N ILE A 713 6.25 -20.85 -0.49
CA ILE A 713 4.82 -21.20 -0.52
C ILE A 713 3.97 -20.08 0.12
N CYS A 714 4.45 -19.45 1.20
CA CYS A 714 3.77 -18.31 1.82
C CYS A 714 3.77 -17.08 0.89
N ILE A 715 4.88 -16.80 0.21
CA ILE A 715 4.99 -15.71 -0.78
C ILE A 715 4.04 -15.96 -1.96
N PHE A 716 3.97 -17.20 -2.47
CA PHE A 716 3.03 -17.59 -3.52
C PHE A 716 1.57 -17.27 -3.15
N ASN A 717 1.16 -17.59 -1.91
CA ASN A 717 -0.17 -17.23 -1.42
C ASN A 717 -0.41 -15.71 -1.44
N ASN A 718 0.56 -14.93 -0.98
CA ASN A 718 0.46 -13.47 -0.97
C ASN A 718 0.34 -12.92 -2.40
N THR A 719 1.07 -13.50 -3.36
CA THR A 719 1.01 -13.13 -4.78
C THR A 719 -0.37 -13.35 -5.40
N LEU A 720 -1.14 -14.34 -4.93
CA LEU A 720 -2.50 -14.55 -5.44
C LEU A 720 -3.33 -13.28 -5.26
N GLU A 721 -3.30 -12.62 -4.09
CA GLU A 721 -4.20 -11.51 -3.72
C GLU A 721 -5.65 -11.78 -4.20
N TRP A 722 -6.15 -12.97 -3.86
CA TRP A 722 -7.42 -13.44 -4.38
C TRP A 722 -8.56 -12.46 -4.03
N PRO A 723 -9.36 -12.00 -5.00
CA PRO A 723 -10.28 -10.87 -4.79
C PRO A 723 -11.47 -11.19 -3.89
N ASP A 724 -11.85 -12.47 -3.79
CA ASP A 724 -12.92 -12.96 -2.92
C ASP A 724 -12.37 -13.33 -1.53
N PRO A 725 -12.75 -12.63 -0.44
CA PRO A 725 -12.20 -12.87 0.89
C PRO A 725 -12.37 -14.31 1.39
N LEU A 726 -13.50 -14.96 1.08
CA LEU A 726 -13.78 -16.33 1.53
C LEU A 726 -12.92 -17.36 0.77
N GLY A 727 -12.82 -17.22 -0.55
CA GLY A 727 -11.93 -18.02 -1.38
C GLY A 727 -10.46 -17.84 -0.99
N ALA A 728 -10.05 -16.59 -0.69
CA ALA A 728 -8.71 -16.26 -0.25
C ALA A 728 -8.35 -16.94 1.08
N PHE A 729 -9.26 -16.90 2.05
CA PHE A 729 -9.12 -17.63 3.31
C PHE A 729 -9.00 -19.14 3.10
N THR A 730 -9.79 -19.71 2.18
CA THR A 730 -9.74 -21.15 1.87
C THR A 730 -8.36 -21.56 1.36
N PHE A 731 -7.76 -20.77 0.47
CA PHE A 731 -6.40 -21.00 -0.02
C PHE A 731 -5.34 -20.81 1.05
N LEU A 732 -5.47 -19.76 1.88
CA LEU A 732 -4.57 -19.54 3.02
C LEU A 732 -4.60 -20.73 4.00
N ALA A 733 -5.79 -21.26 4.32
CA ALA A 733 -5.92 -22.43 5.20
C ALA A 733 -5.26 -23.67 4.59
N GLN A 734 -5.35 -23.87 3.28
CA GLN A 734 -4.65 -24.95 2.57
C GLN A 734 -3.13 -24.75 2.64
N VAL A 735 -2.64 -23.54 2.41
CA VAL A 735 -1.21 -23.19 2.49
C VAL A 735 -0.65 -23.42 3.88
N VAL A 736 -1.34 -22.95 4.93
CA VAL A 736 -0.96 -23.20 6.33
C VAL A 736 -0.97 -24.70 6.65
N GLY A 737 -1.92 -25.44 6.08
CA GLY A 737 -1.96 -26.90 6.16
C GLY A 737 -0.75 -27.58 5.52
N ILE A 738 -0.35 -27.16 4.31
CA ILE A 738 0.84 -27.68 3.61
C ILE A 738 2.10 -27.35 4.42
N VAL A 739 2.25 -26.11 4.87
CA VAL A 739 3.41 -25.67 5.66
C VAL A 739 3.52 -26.45 6.97
N GLY A 740 2.40 -26.62 7.67
CA GLY A 740 2.34 -27.41 8.90
C GLY A 740 2.69 -28.87 8.65
N LYS A 741 2.13 -29.49 7.60
CA LYS A 741 2.42 -30.88 7.22
C LYS A 741 3.91 -31.09 6.91
N CYS A 742 4.49 -30.29 6.02
CA CYS A 742 5.90 -30.41 5.65
C CYS A 742 6.84 -30.20 6.85
N ALA A 743 6.52 -29.29 7.77
CA ALA A 743 7.28 -29.12 9.00
C ALA A 743 7.23 -30.36 9.89
N MET A 744 6.03 -30.95 10.11
CA MET A 744 5.88 -32.21 10.85
C MET A 744 6.64 -33.35 10.19
N ASP A 745 6.50 -33.51 8.87
CA ASP A 745 7.20 -34.54 8.09
C ASP A 745 8.72 -34.40 8.25
N TYR A 746 9.26 -33.18 8.22
CA TYR A 746 10.68 -32.93 8.50
C TYR A 746 11.09 -33.41 9.90
N GLY A 747 10.31 -33.08 10.93
CA GLY A 747 10.56 -33.54 12.30
C GLY A 747 10.55 -35.06 12.43
N HIS A 748 9.62 -35.73 11.75
CA HIS A 748 9.56 -37.19 11.69
C HIS A 748 10.78 -37.80 10.99
N LEU A 749 11.22 -37.22 9.87
CA LEU A 749 12.37 -37.70 9.12
C LEU A 749 13.68 -37.49 9.88
N VAL A 750 13.89 -36.32 10.50
CA VAL A 750 15.03 -36.05 11.39
C VAL A 750 15.08 -37.06 12.53
N PHE A 751 13.93 -37.35 13.15
CA PHE A 751 13.82 -38.34 14.22
C PHE A 751 14.20 -39.75 13.74
N ASN A 752 13.72 -40.16 12.56
CA ASN A 752 14.06 -41.46 11.97
C ASN A 752 15.54 -41.55 11.58
N GLN A 753 16.12 -40.49 11.04
CA GLN A 753 17.55 -40.46 10.70
C GLN A 753 18.44 -40.61 11.93
N LEU A 754 18.06 -40.01 13.07
CA LEU A 754 18.75 -40.26 14.34
C LEU A 754 18.64 -41.74 14.75
N LYS A 755 17.47 -42.35 14.55
CA LYS A 755 17.26 -43.78 14.83
C LYS A 755 18.11 -44.69 13.95
N ASP A 756 18.19 -44.41 12.66
CA ASP A 756 18.99 -45.21 11.72
C ASP A 756 20.50 -45.08 11.98
N LYS A 757 20.95 -43.94 12.52
CA LYS A 757 22.32 -43.72 12.99
C LYS A 757 22.66 -44.41 14.33
N GLY A 758 21.74 -45.21 14.90
CA GLY A 758 21.97 -45.95 16.15
C GLY A 758 21.88 -45.09 17.42
N PHE A 759 21.32 -43.87 17.33
CA PHE A 759 21.17 -42.99 18.50
C PHE A 759 20.30 -43.60 19.60
N TYR A 760 19.35 -44.47 19.22
CA TYR A 760 18.46 -45.18 20.13
C TYR A 760 19.00 -46.54 20.59
N ASP A 761 20.24 -46.89 20.23
CA ASP A 761 20.86 -48.11 20.70
C ASP A 761 21.27 -47.95 22.18
N ASP A 762 20.82 -48.87 23.04
CA ASP A 762 21.05 -48.82 24.49
C ASP A 762 22.46 -49.37 24.90
N VAL A 763 23.42 -49.48 23.97
CA VAL A 763 24.73 -50.12 24.23
C VAL A 763 25.82 -49.08 24.53
N GLY A 764 26.63 -49.32 25.56
CA GLY A 764 27.83 -48.52 25.87
C GLY A 764 27.58 -47.19 26.60
N GLN A 765 28.67 -46.48 26.92
CA GLN A 765 28.65 -45.13 27.48
C GLN A 765 28.12 -44.15 26.43
N PHE A 766 27.21 -43.27 26.83
CA PHE A 766 26.60 -42.27 25.95
C PHE A 766 27.36 -40.95 26.01
N ASP A 767 27.85 -40.48 24.87
CA ASP A 767 28.47 -39.15 24.74
C ASP A 767 27.69 -38.31 23.71
N VAL A 768 27.45 -37.04 24.04
CA VAL A 768 26.78 -36.10 23.13
C VAL A 768 27.71 -35.77 21.96
N THR A 769 27.20 -35.95 20.74
CA THR A 769 27.90 -35.61 19.50
C THR A 769 27.44 -34.25 18.94
N ASP A 770 28.31 -33.64 18.13
CA ASP A 770 27.94 -32.42 17.39
C ASP A 770 26.80 -32.67 16.41
N GLU A 771 26.78 -33.83 15.75
CA GLU A 771 25.69 -34.22 14.83
C GLU A 771 24.33 -34.24 15.52
N LEU A 772 24.24 -34.78 16.74
CA LEU A 772 23.01 -34.75 17.52
C LEU A 772 22.56 -33.31 17.80
N CYS A 773 23.50 -32.45 18.19
CA CYS A 773 23.20 -31.05 18.48
C CYS A 773 22.71 -30.31 17.23
N ILE A 774 23.34 -30.53 16.08
CA ILE A 774 22.95 -29.95 14.79
C ILE A 774 21.53 -30.37 14.42
N MET A 775 21.21 -31.67 14.53
CA MET A 775 19.87 -32.19 14.21
C MET A 775 18.79 -31.65 15.16
N MET A 776 19.11 -31.46 16.45
CA MET A 776 18.20 -30.78 17.37
C MET A 776 17.98 -29.31 17.01
N ASN A 777 19.04 -28.61 16.59
CA ASN A 777 18.94 -27.24 16.13
C ASN A 777 18.16 -27.11 14.81
N ASN A 778 18.27 -28.09 13.91
CA ASN A 778 17.48 -28.15 12.70
C ASN A 778 15.98 -28.18 13.01
N THR A 779 15.55 -29.12 13.86
CA THR A 779 14.14 -29.21 14.32
C THR A 779 13.70 -27.93 15.00
N ALA A 780 14.54 -27.34 15.86
CA ALA A 780 14.25 -26.08 16.54
C ALA A 780 14.15 -24.89 15.56
N HIS A 781 14.98 -24.85 14.52
CA HIS A 781 14.96 -23.81 13.50
C HIS A 781 13.67 -23.84 12.67
N VAL A 782 13.24 -25.03 12.22
CA VAL A 782 11.95 -25.21 11.54
C VAL A 782 10.78 -24.87 12.46
N LEU A 783 10.84 -25.26 13.73
CA LEU A 783 9.85 -24.88 14.74
C LEU A 783 9.76 -23.35 14.92
N GLN A 784 10.90 -22.66 14.94
CA GLN A 784 10.95 -21.20 15.03
C GLN A 784 10.35 -20.52 13.78
N PHE A 785 10.56 -21.10 12.59
CA PHE A 785 9.93 -20.60 11.37
C PHE A 785 8.39 -20.67 11.45
N LEU A 786 7.82 -21.73 12.07
CA LEU A 786 6.37 -21.81 12.29
C LEU A 786 5.83 -20.65 13.15
N ASP A 787 6.63 -20.05 14.04
CA ASP A 787 6.23 -18.83 14.76
C ASP A 787 6.18 -17.59 13.86
N TYR A 788 6.93 -17.58 12.75
CA TYR A 788 6.94 -16.50 11.75
C TYR A 788 5.85 -16.64 10.67
N VAL A 789 5.29 -17.84 10.46
CA VAL A 789 4.26 -18.12 9.43
C VAL A 789 3.09 -17.13 9.43
N PRO A 790 2.48 -16.73 10.58
CA PRO A 790 1.37 -15.77 10.57
C PRO A 790 1.74 -14.42 9.93
N LYS A 791 2.99 -13.98 10.11
CA LYS A 791 3.53 -12.77 9.50
C LYS A 791 3.90 -13.01 8.03
N ALA A 792 4.53 -14.14 7.72
CA ALA A 792 4.93 -14.49 6.35
C ALA A 792 3.75 -14.64 5.40
N ALA A 793 2.65 -15.25 5.86
CA ALA A 793 1.42 -15.47 5.10
C ALA A 793 0.35 -14.38 5.32
N GLN A 794 0.73 -13.26 5.98
CA GLN A 794 -0.09 -12.05 6.14
C GLN A 794 -1.48 -12.27 6.75
N PHE A 795 -1.60 -13.08 7.82
CA PHE A 795 -2.89 -13.42 8.44
C PHE A 795 -3.75 -12.19 8.72
N ASP A 796 -3.16 -11.12 9.26
CA ASP A 796 -3.87 -9.89 9.63
C ASP A 796 -4.57 -9.24 8.42
N GLN A 797 -3.93 -9.20 7.25
CA GLN A 797 -4.52 -8.58 6.06
C GLN A 797 -5.76 -9.33 5.58
N TYR A 798 -5.74 -10.66 5.63
CA TYR A 798 -6.89 -11.49 5.26
C TYR A 798 -8.02 -11.39 6.29
N LEU A 799 -7.68 -11.37 7.58
CA LEU A 799 -8.67 -11.19 8.65
C LEU A 799 -9.34 -9.82 8.55
N ASP A 800 -8.58 -8.76 8.27
CA ASP A 800 -9.11 -7.42 8.05
C ASP A 800 -10.02 -7.35 6.82
N ALA A 801 -9.66 -8.03 5.72
CA ALA A 801 -10.51 -8.12 4.54
C ALA A 801 -11.84 -8.83 4.83
N MET A 802 -11.82 -9.92 5.63
CA MET A 802 -13.04 -10.63 6.02
C MET A 802 -13.93 -9.85 6.98
N ARG A 803 -13.37 -9.01 7.87
CA ARG A 803 -14.16 -8.13 8.77
C ARG A 803 -15.10 -7.18 8.03
N LEU A 804 -14.79 -6.86 6.78
CA LEU A 804 -15.62 -5.99 5.95
C LEU A 804 -16.86 -6.69 5.36
N THR A 805 -16.83 -8.03 5.26
CA THR A 805 -17.87 -8.82 4.58
C THR A 805 -18.62 -9.76 5.52
N GLU A 806 -17.98 -10.25 6.58
CA GLU A 806 -18.48 -11.27 7.49
C GLU A 806 -18.75 -10.73 8.90
N ARG A 807 -19.46 -11.53 9.71
CA ARG A 807 -19.70 -11.18 11.13
C ARG A 807 -18.43 -11.42 11.95
N GLU A 808 -18.18 -10.58 12.96
CA GLU A 808 -16.98 -10.67 13.82
C GLU A 808 -16.77 -12.08 14.41
N LYS A 809 -17.84 -12.77 14.79
CA LYS A 809 -17.78 -14.14 15.33
C LYS A 809 -17.24 -15.16 14.32
N ASP A 810 -17.56 -14.99 13.04
CA ASP A 810 -17.12 -15.90 11.99
C ASP A 810 -15.65 -15.61 11.63
N VAL A 811 -15.22 -14.34 11.67
CA VAL A 811 -13.81 -13.95 11.53
C VAL A 811 -12.95 -14.51 12.68
N GLU A 812 -13.43 -14.42 13.91
CA GLU A 812 -12.74 -14.96 15.10
C GLU A 812 -12.58 -16.47 14.99
N ARG A 813 -13.62 -17.18 14.52
CA ARG A 813 -13.57 -18.63 14.27
C ARG A 813 -12.59 -18.99 13.15
N SER A 814 -12.54 -18.21 12.07
CA SER A 814 -11.59 -18.39 10.97
C SER A 814 -10.15 -18.17 11.43
N SER A 815 -9.88 -17.12 12.21
CA SER A 815 -8.58 -16.88 12.84
C SER A 815 -8.16 -18.05 13.74
N GLN A 816 -9.08 -18.52 14.60
CA GLN A 816 -8.81 -19.66 15.48
C GLN A 816 -8.50 -20.92 14.67
N THR A 817 -9.15 -21.12 13.52
CA THR A 817 -8.89 -22.28 12.65
C THR A 817 -7.46 -22.27 12.10
N LEU A 818 -6.98 -21.13 11.58
CA LEU A 818 -5.60 -21.01 11.10
C LEU A 818 -4.58 -21.23 12.21
N HIS A 819 -4.80 -20.62 13.38
CA HIS A 819 -3.94 -20.78 14.54
C HIS A 819 -3.96 -22.22 15.05
N ASN A 820 -5.10 -22.91 15.03
CA ASN A 820 -5.19 -24.31 15.44
C ASN A 820 -4.38 -25.22 14.53
N ILE A 821 -4.51 -25.08 13.20
CA ILE A 821 -3.74 -25.88 12.23
C ILE A 821 -2.23 -25.70 12.48
N LEU A 822 -1.79 -24.45 12.64
CA LEU A 822 -0.40 -24.12 12.86
C LEU A 822 0.09 -24.59 14.25
N ASN A 823 -0.72 -24.45 15.29
CA ASN A 823 -0.38 -24.89 16.64
C ASN A 823 -0.26 -26.40 16.74
N CYS A 824 -1.08 -27.17 16.02
CA CYS A 824 -0.93 -28.61 15.92
C CYS A 824 0.47 -29.00 15.39
N ALA A 825 0.92 -28.36 14.31
CA ALA A 825 2.25 -28.62 13.75
C ALA A 825 3.39 -28.21 14.71
N LYS A 826 3.24 -27.07 15.41
CA LYS A 826 4.20 -26.62 16.43
C LYS A 826 4.29 -27.59 17.60
N GLU A 827 3.15 -28.09 18.08
CA GLU A 827 3.09 -29.03 19.19
C GLU A 827 3.71 -30.37 18.81
N ASP A 828 3.45 -30.88 17.61
CA ASP A 828 4.08 -32.11 17.11
C ASP A 828 5.61 -31.96 17.02
N MET A 829 6.10 -30.88 16.41
CA MET A 829 7.53 -30.57 16.31
C MET A 829 8.20 -30.42 17.69
N ARG A 830 7.53 -29.76 18.64
CA ARG A 830 7.99 -29.67 20.04
C ARG A 830 8.05 -31.03 20.70
N ASN A 831 7.01 -31.86 20.52
CA ASN A 831 6.96 -33.21 21.06
C ASN A 831 8.09 -34.09 20.49
N LYS A 832 8.43 -33.94 19.21
CA LYS A 832 9.58 -34.64 18.61
C LYS A 832 10.90 -34.18 19.18
N LEU A 833 11.10 -32.87 19.33
CA LEU A 833 12.28 -32.32 19.99
C LEU A 833 12.38 -32.85 21.44
N ASP A 834 11.27 -32.89 22.17
CA ASP A 834 11.22 -33.35 23.55
C ASP A 834 11.49 -34.85 23.68
N GLN A 835 11.05 -35.67 22.73
CA GLN A 835 11.39 -37.09 22.67
C GLN A 835 12.91 -37.29 22.54
N ILE A 836 13.58 -36.48 21.70
CA ILE A 836 15.04 -36.52 21.56
C ILE A 836 15.71 -36.11 22.90
N ILE A 837 15.26 -35.02 23.52
CA ILE A 837 15.77 -34.53 24.81
C ILE A 837 15.60 -35.57 25.93
N LEU A 838 14.42 -36.18 26.02
CA LEU A 838 14.12 -37.22 27.01
C LEU A 838 15.02 -38.45 26.83
N HIS A 839 15.29 -38.85 25.58
CA HIS A 839 16.17 -39.97 25.29
C HIS A 839 17.62 -39.67 25.68
N VAL A 840 18.12 -38.45 25.40
CA VAL A 840 19.43 -37.98 25.91
C VAL A 840 19.48 -38.12 27.43
N GLY A 841 18.47 -37.61 28.14
CA GLY A 841 18.38 -37.73 29.60
C GLY A 841 18.41 -39.19 30.09
N LYS A 842 17.66 -40.09 29.44
CA LYS A 842 17.62 -41.52 29.75
C LYS A 842 19.01 -42.18 29.58
N ARG A 843 19.68 -41.97 28.44
CA ARG A 843 21.00 -42.56 28.15
C ARG A 843 22.09 -41.99 29.06
N MET A 844 22.02 -40.70 29.36
CA MET A 844 22.88 -40.08 30.36
C MET A 844 22.66 -40.67 31.74
N LYS A 845 21.41 -40.88 32.18
CA LYS A 845 21.07 -41.53 33.46
C LYS A 845 21.72 -42.90 33.61
N GLU A 846 21.70 -43.72 32.56
CA GLU A 846 22.35 -45.05 32.54
C GLU A 846 23.86 -44.94 32.75
N SER A 847 24.51 -44.01 32.05
CA SER A 847 25.96 -43.79 32.18
C SER A 847 26.33 -43.21 33.56
N LEU A 848 25.53 -42.25 34.08
CA LEU A 848 25.72 -41.62 35.39
C LEU A 848 25.63 -42.63 36.55
N LYS A 849 24.80 -43.66 36.41
CA LYS A 849 24.58 -44.67 37.45
C LYS A 849 25.84 -45.40 37.85
N ASP A 850 26.69 -45.73 36.88
CA ASP A 850 27.94 -46.45 37.14
C ASP A 850 28.97 -45.56 37.84
N TYR A 851 29.06 -44.28 37.45
CA TYR A 851 29.91 -43.31 38.15
C TYR A 851 29.46 -43.08 39.60
N ILE A 852 28.17 -42.82 39.82
CA ILE A 852 27.64 -42.59 41.16
C ILE A 852 27.82 -43.84 42.04
N LEU A 853 27.58 -45.04 41.50
CA LEU A 853 27.77 -46.29 42.23
C LEU A 853 29.26 -46.51 42.62
N LYS A 854 30.20 -46.22 41.71
CA LYS A 854 31.64 -46.28 41.99
C LYS A 854 32.06 -45.32 43.10
N ILE A 855 31.53 -44.09 43.11
CA ILE A 855 31.84 -43.07 44.13
C ILE A 855 31.36 -43.52 45.52
N ILE A 856 30.11 -43.96 45.61
CA ILE A 856 29.49 -44.26 46.92
C ILE A 856 30.02 -45.55 47.54
N THR A 857 30.45 -46.53 46.72
CA THR A 857 31.00 -47.81 47.19
C THR A 857 32.50 -47.77 47.49
N ASN A 858 33.21 -46.74 47.03
CA ASN A 858 34.63 -46.56 47.31
C ASN A 858 34.85 -46.18 48.77
N ASN A 859 35.50 -47.04 49.56
CA ASN A 859 35.74 -46.79 50.98
C ASN A 859 37.04 -46.01 51.29
N GLN A 860 37.91 -45.81 50.30
CA GLN A 860 39.26 -45.25 50.50
C GLN A 860 39.33 -43.74 50.24
N LYS A 861 38.54 -43.23 49.29
CA LYS A 861 38.53 -41.80 48.91
C LYS A 861 37.31 -41.08 49.47
N THR A 862 37.47 -39.79 49.73
CA THR A 862 36.34 -38.88 50.02
C THR A 862 35.53 -38.65 48.74
N VAL A 863 34.30 -38.09 48.86
CA VAL A 863 33.46 -37.79 47.69
C VAL A 863 34.14 -36.76 46.79
N ASP A 864 34.75 -35.73 47.38
CA ASP A 864 35.44 -34.69 46.61
C ASP A 864 36.63 -35.25 45.80
N GLU A 865 37.41 -36.19 46.35
CA GLU A 865 38.53 -36.85 45.66
C GLU A 865 38.13 -37.89 44.60
N SER A 866 36.85 -38.29 44.55
CA SER A 866 36.37 -39.35 43.65
C SER A 866 35.32 -38.87 42.65
N CYS A 867 34.81 -37.65 42.78
CA CYS A 867 33.78 -37.09 41.91
C CYS A 867 34.33 -36.53 40.58
N ASP A 868 35.66 -36.38 40.44
CA ASP A 868 36.28 -35.75 39.26
C ASP A 868 35.88 -36.43 37.94
N ASP A 869 35.92 -37.76 37.86
CA ASP A 869 35.55 -38.50 36.64
C ASP A 869 34.07 -38.28 36.25
N LEU A 870 33.18 -38.17 37.24
CA LEU A 870 31.75 -37.88 37.02
C LEU A 870 31.55 -36.45 36.52
N LEU A 871 32.22 -35.49 37.16
CA LEU A 871 32.13 -34.08 36.78
C LEU A 871 32.76 -33.84 35.41
N GLU A 872 33.86 -34.52 35.07
CA GLU A 872 34.48 -34.45 33.75
C GLU A 872 33.56 -35.02 32.66
N TYR A 873 32.90 -36.15 32.92
CA TYR A 873 31.88 -36.69 32.00
C TYR A 873 30.71 -35.70 31.78
N ILE A 874 30.18 -35.10 32.84
CA ILE A 874 29.11 -34.09 32.72
C ILE A 874 29.63 -32.83 32.01
N GLU A 875 30.84 -32.36 32.33
CA GLU A 875 31.46 -31.18 31.74
C GLU A 875 31.72 -31.35 30.24
N ASN A 876 32.22 -32.50 29.81
CA ASN A 876 32.46 -32.79 28.39
C ASN A 876 31.16 -32.75 27.59
N ASN A 877 30.11 -33.42 28.09
CA ASN A 877 28.80 -33.40 27.45
C ASN A 877 28.18 -31.99 27.43
N LEU A 878 28.25 -31.26 28.55
CA LEU A 878 27.77 -29.87 28.61
C LEU A 878 28.58 -28.92 27.73
N THR A 879 29.88 -29.17 27.52
CA THR A 879 30.71 -28.36 26.63
C THR A 879 30.23 -28.49 25.19
N THR A 880 29.99 -29.71 24.72
CA THR A 880 29.41 -29.95 23.39
C THR A 880 28.03 -29.30 23.26
N LEU A 881 27.10 -29.59 24.19
CA LEU A 881 25.75 -29.01 24.20
C LEU A 881 25.78 -27.48 24.24
N SER A 882 26.63 -26.88 25.08
CA SER A 882 26.73 -25.43 25.25
C SER A 882 27.51 -24.73 24.13
N SER A 883 28.29 -25.45 23.32
CA SER A 883 28.93 -24.87 22.14
C SER A 883 28.01 -24.97 20.93
N SER A 884 27.33 -26.10 20.78
CA SER A 884 26.64 -26.48 19.55
C SER A 884 25.12 -26.20 19.59
N LEU A 885 24.42 -26.22 20.73
CA LEU A 885 22.95 -25.99 20.75
C LEU A 885 22.54 -24.51 20.78
N LEU A 886 21.32 -24.23 20.29
CA LEU A 886 20.60 -22.98 20.52
C LEU A 886 20.17 -22.81 21.99
N SER A 887 20.08 -21.57 22.47
CA SER A 887 19.89 -21.27 23.91
C SER A 887 18.59 -21.81 24.49
N GLN A 888 17.48 -21.74 23.75
CA GLN A 888 16.18 -22.29 24.16
C GLN A 888 16.21 -23.82 24.28
N VAL A 889 16.97 -24.51 23.41
CA VAL A 889 17.09 -25.98 23.45
C VAL A 889 18.03 -26.40 24.58
N PHE A 890 19.13 -25.65 24.78
CA PHE A 890 20.11 -25.90 25.82
C PHE A 890 19.49 -25.81 27.23
N GLU A 891 18.69 -24.78 27.53
CA GLU A 891 18.03 -24.64 28.83
C GLU A 891 17.11 -25.83 29.15
N ARG A 892 16.36 -26.30 28.15
CA ARG A 892 15.47 -27.47 28.29
C ARG A 892 16.26 -28.76 28.50
N ILE A 893 17.36 -28.94 27.79
CA ILE A 893 18.25 -30.10 27.98
C ILE A 893 18.90 -30.07 29.36
N LEU A 894 19.32 -28.90 29.83
CA LEU A 894 20.00 -28.73 31.11
C LEU A 894 19.09 -29.13 32.28
N ASP A 895 17.81 -28.74 32.22
CA ASP A 895 16.78 -29.18 33.18
C ASP A 895 16.57 -30.70 33.16
N HIS A 896 16.50 -31.31 31.97
CA HIS A 896 16.35 -32.77 31.85
C HIS A 896 17.59 -33.54 32.33
N MET A 897 18.79 -33.00 32.10
CA MET A 897 20.04 -33.57 32.63
C MET A 897 20.07 -33.52 34.16
N TRP A 898 19.62 -32.42 34.78
CA TRP A 898 19.49 -32.33 36.23
C TRP A 898 18.51 -33.37 36.78
N LYS A 899 17.32 -33.49 36.16
CA LYS A 899 16.34 -34.52 36.50
C LYS A 899 16.92 -35.94 36.36
N ALA A 900 17.69 -36.21 35.31
CA ALA A 900 18.35 -37.50 35.12
C ALA A 900 19.31 -37.85 36.27
N VAL A 901 20.06 -36.86 36.79
CA VAL A 901 20.91 -37.06 37.98
C VAL A 901 20.07 -37.36 39.23
N LEU A 902 19.02 -36.56 39.48
CA LEU A 902 18.12 -36.76 40.62
C LEU A 902 17.46 -38.14 40.59
N GLU A 903 16.94 -38.55 39.44
CA GLU A 903 16.34 -39.87 39.27
C GLU A 903 17.35 -40.99 39.48
N CYS A 904 18.59 -40.82 39.01
CA CYS A 904 19.65 -41.80 39.21
C CYS A 904 19.95 -42.01 40.70
N MET A 905 20.12 -40.91 41.45
CA MET A 905 20.32 -40.97 42.90
C MET A 905 19.09 -41.54 43.62
N THR A 906 17.88 -41.16 43.20
CA THR A 906 16.62 -41.69 43.74
C THR A 906 16.52 -43.20 43.54
N ASP A 907 16.85 -43.72 42.34
CA ASP A 907 16.85 -45.15 42.06
C ASP A 907 17.88 -45.92 42.90
N LEU A 908 18.98 -45.27 43.28
CA LEU A 908 19.93 -45.84 44.24
C LEU A 908 19.40 -45.87 45.66
N THR A 909 18.58 -44.89 46.10
CA THR A 909 17.96 -44.91 47.44
C THR A 909 16.95 -46.05 47.61
N LYS A 910 16.37 -46.56 46.52
CA LYS A 910 15.51 -47.75 46.53
C LYS A 910 16.28 -49.04 46.85
N LYS A 911 17.61 -49.03 46.67
CA LYS A 911 18.48 -50.16 47.03
C LYS A 911 18.79 -50.09 48.53
N LYS A 912 18.84 -51.24 49.21
CA LYS A 912 19.24 -51.32 50.62
C LYS A 912 20.74 -51.02 50.77
N LEU A 913 21.09 -49.75 50.90
CA LEU A 913 22.47 -49.28 51.06
C LEU A 913 22.86 -49.14 52.55
N LEU A 914 24.16 -49.12 52.82
CA LEU A 914 24.71 -48.78 54.13
C LEU A 914 24.52 -47.28 54.42
N GLN A 915 24.35 -46.91 55.69
CA GLN A 915 24.24 -45.51 56.14
C GLN A 915 25.34 -44.60 55.56
N ARG A 916 26.60 -45.06 55.58
CA ARG A 916 27.74 -44.32 55.02
C ARG A 916 27.60 -44.01 53.53
N HIS A 917 26.96 -44.89 52.75
CA HIS A 917 26.73 -44.67 51.32
C HIS A 917 25.66 -43.60 51.09
N TYR A 918 24.62 -43.53 51.94
CA TYR A 918 23.65 -42.44 51.92
C TYR A 918 24.27 -41.10 52.27
N LYS A 919 25.19 -41.06 53.26
CA LYS A 919 25.96 -39.84 53.58
C LYS A 919 26.82 -39.38 52.40
N LYS A 920 27.49 -40.31 51.72
CA LYS A 920 28.22 -40.01 50.47
C LYS A 920 27.33 -39.52 49.33
N LEU A 921 26.12 -40.08 49.18
CA LEU A 921 25.13 -39.60 48.21
C LEU A 921 24.67 -38.18 48.54
N GLN A 922 24.46 -37.85 49.81
CA GLN A 922 24.08 -36.51 50.25
C GLN A 922 25.18 -35.48 49.96
N GLU A 923 26.43 -35.81 50.28
CA GLU A 923 27.60 -34.96 49.94
C GLU A 923 27.73 -34.78 48.41
N LEU A 924 27.53 -35.85 47.63
CA LEU A 924 27.59 -35.79 46.17
C LEU A 924 26.45 -34.95 45.57
N LEU A 925 25.23 -35.06 46.12
CA LEU A 925 24.09 -34.26 45.67
C LEU A 925 24.37 -32.77 45.79
N GLN A 926 25.02 -32.32 46.88
CA GLN A 926 25.39 -30.92 47.04
C GLN A 926 26.46 -30.48 46.02
N ILE A 927 27.48 -31.31 45.77
CA ILE A 927 28.52 -30.99 44.78
C ILE A 927 27.92 -30.85 43.37
N VAL A 928 27.02 -31.76 42.99
CA VAL A 928 26.35 -31.69 41.69
C VAL A 928 25.36 -30.52 41.63
N PHE A 929 24.65 -30.22 42.72
CA PHE A 929 23.78 -29.04 42.83
C PHE A 929 24.56 -27.75 42.54
N ASP A 930 25.70 -27.56 43.21
CA ASP A 930 26.55 -26.38 43.02
C ASP A 930 27.09 -26.30 41.58
N PHE A 931 27.39 -27.46 40.97
CA PHE A 931 27.84 -27.55 39.59
C PHE A 931 26.76 -27.12 38.59
N PHE A 932 25.52 -27.59 38.72
CA PHE A 932 24.41 -27.20 37.83
C PHE A 932 23.90 -25.77 38.07
N HIS A 933 24.08 -25.23 39.28
CA HIS A 933 23.81 -23.82 39.58
C HIS A 933 24.84 -22.88 38.93
N GLY A 934 26.12 -23.28 38.95
CA GLY A 934 27.21 -22.57 38.27
C GLY A 934 27.36 -21.10 38.68
N ASP A 935 27.18 -20.79 39.98
CA ASP A 935 27.19 -19.43 40.55
C ASP A 935 26.20 -18.46 39.84
N GLY A 936 25.00 -18.95 39.50
CA GLY A 936 23.95 -18.16 38.82
C GLY A 936 24.09 -18.05 37.30
N ASN A 937 24.94 -18.90 36.71
CA ASN A 937 25.10 -19.02 35.24
C ASN A 937 24.50 -20.31 34.66
N GLY A 938 24.02 -21.22 35.51
CA GLY A 938 23.27 -22.42 35.14
C GLY A 938 21.79 -22.31 35.49
N LEU A 939 21.23 -23.39 36.05
CA LEU A 939 19.84 -23.40 36.52
C LEU A 939 19.67 -22.52 37.76
N SER A 940 18.50 -21.89 37.89
CA SER A 940 18.18 -21.11 39.10
C SER A 940 18.01 -22.02 40.32
N VAL A 941 18.17 -21.45 41.51
CA VAL A 941 17.96 -22.19 42.76
C VAL A 941 16.53 -22.76 42.83
N GLU A 942 15.54 -22.00 42.35
CA GLU A 942 14.14 -22.44 42.31
C GLU A 942 13.95 -23.65 41.38
N ALA A 943 14.59 -23.65 40.20
CA ALA A 943 14.54 -24.77 39.27
C ALA A 943 15.23 -26.03 39.82
N LEU A 944 16.35 -25.86 40.52
CA LEU A 944 17.10 -26.96 41.13
C LEU A 944 16.36 -27.57 42.33
N GLN A 945 15.69 -26.75 43.13
CA GLN A 945 14.95 -27.17 44.34
C GLN A 945 13.52 -27.66 44.06
N GLY A 946 13.29 -28.28 42.91
CA GLY A 946 12.02 -28.91 42.56
C GLY A 946 11.62 -30.06 43.49
N ALA A 947 10.40 -30.58 43.32
CA ALA A 947 9.82 -31.62 44.17
C ALA A 947 10.72 -32.88 44.29
N LEU A 948 11.31 -33.34 43.19
CA LEU A 948 12.22 -34.50 43.17
C LEU A 948 13.47 -34.28 44.04
N HIS A 949 14.05 -33.08 44.01
CA HIS A 949 15.22 -32.74 44.84
C HIS A 949 14.85 -32.72 46.32
N GLN A 950 13.69 -32.13 46.68
CA GLN A 950 13.23 -32.06 48.06
C GLN A 950 12.95 -33.46 48.63
N GLU A 951 12.26 -34.30 47.87
CA GLU A 951 11.97 -35.68 48.25
C GLU A 951 13.26 -36.50 48.42
N LEU A 952 14.18 -36.40 47.48
CA LEU A 952 15.49 -37.06 47.55
C LEU A 952 16.30 -36.58 48.75
N THR A 953 16.36 -35.27 48.99
CA THR A 953 17.10 -34.68 50.12
C THR A 953 16.57 -35.19 51.45
N TYR A 954 15.25 -35.20 51.61
CA TYR A 954 14.60 -35.75 52.81
C TYR A 954 14.91 -37.24 53.00
N CYS A 955 14.82 -38.03 51.92
CA CYS A 955 15.14 -39.46 51.95
C CYS A 955 16.61 -39.71 52.33
N LEU A 956 17.55 -38.98 51.73
CA LEU A 956 18.98 -39.09 52.02
C LEU A 956 19.31 -38.65 53.44
N GLN A 957 18.70 -37.57 53.95
CA GLN A 957 18.89 -37.10 55.32
C GLN A 957 18.41 -38.16 56.33
N LEU A 958 17.22 -38.71 56.14
CA LEU A 958 16.69 -39.75 57.01
C LEU A 958 17.56 -41.03 56.99
N ASN A 959 17.97 -41.48 55.80
CA ASN A 959 18.76 -42.71 55.66
C ASN A 959 20.24 -42.54 56.03
N SER A 960 20.76 -41.31 56.09
CA SER A 960 22.12 -41.00 56.57
C SER A 960 22.18 -40.67 58.08
N SER A 961 21.04 -40.36 58.71
CA SER A 961 20.95 -40.09 60.16
C SER A 961 21.43 -41.28 60.98
N SER A 962 22.06 -41.01 62.13
CA SER A 962 22.47 -42.04 63.09
C SER A 962 21.26 -42.77 63.68
N THR A 963 21.47 -43.99 64.18
CA THR A 963 20.38 -44.75 64.82
C THR A 963 19.86 -44.05 66.07
N GLU A 964 20.71 -43.32 66.80
CA GLU A 964 20.33 -42.50 67.94
C GLU A 964 19.38 -41.35 67.53
N GLU A 965 19.72 -40.60 66.47
CA GLU A 965 18.84 -39.55 65.90
C GLU A 965 17.52 -40.13 65.38
N LEU A 966 17.52 -41.33 64.80
CA LEU A 966 16.30 -42.01 64.36
C LEU A 966 15.39 -42.41 65.53
N ILE A 967 15.98 -42.81 66.67
CA ILE A 967 15.23 -43.09 67.89
C ILE A 967 14.65 -41.78 68.47
N GLU A 968 15.42 -40.69 68.47
CA GLU A 968 14.93 -39.37 68.87
C GLU A 968 13.74 -38.92 68.03
N ASN A 969 13.86 -39.00 66.70
CA ASN A 969 12.77 -38.66 65.78
C ASN A 969 11.54 -39.56 65.97
N TYR A 970 11.72 -40.83 66.34
CA TYR A 970 10.60 -41.70 66.67
C TYR A 970 9.81 -41.19 67.88
N PHE A 971 10.46 -40.73 68.94
CA PHE A 971 9.75 -40.20 70.10
C PHE A 971 9.07 -38.85 69.83
N VAL A 972 9.63 -38.03 68.93
CA VAL A 972 8.93 -36.86 68.38
C VAL A 972 7.64 -37.28 67.67
N ASP A 973 7.72 -38.27 66.77
CA ASP A 973 6.55 -38.80 66.06
C ASP A 973 5.49 -39.35 67.03
N GLN A 974 5.90 -40.02 68.12
CA GLN A 974 4.96 -40.51 69.15
C GLN A 974 4.29 -39.37 69.92
N CYS A 975 5.02 -38.31 70.27
CA CYS A 975 4.45 -37.14 70.95
C CYS A 975 3.46 -36.39 70.05
N GLU A 976 3.70 -36.30 68.74
CA GLU A 976 2.74 -35.72 67.80
C GLU A 976 1.49 -36.60 67.65
N GLN A 977 1.65 -37.91 67.53
CA GLN A 977 0.52 -38.85 67.47
C GLN A 977 -0.31 -38.83 68.76
N GLN A 978 0.33 -38.62 69.91
CA GLN A 978 -0.34 -38.51 71.21
C GLN A 978 -1.41 -37.40 71.22
N LYS A 979 -1.21 -36.31 70.47
CA LYS A 979 -2.18 -35.20 70.38
C LYS A 979 -3.50 -35.60 69.73
N ALA A 980 -3.49 -36.66 68.93
CA ALA A 980 -4.66 -37.19 68.24
C ALA A 980 -5.21 -38.50 68.85
N ALA A 981 -4.67 -38.92 70.00
CA ALA A 981 -5.03 -40.19 70.63
C ALA A 981 -6.46 -40.18 71.22
N ASP A 982 -7.20 -41.26 70.99
CA ASP A 982 -8.52 -41.49 71.60
C ASP A 982 -8.42 -42.25 72.92
N SER A 983 -9.50 -42.25 73.70
CA SER A 983 -9.53 -42.90 75.02
C SER A 983 -9.87 -44.40 74.97
N SER A 984 -9.68 -45.09 73.84
CA SER A 984 -10.12 -46.48 73.65
C SER A 984 -9.39 -47.49 74.54
N LEU A 985 -8.14 -47.19 74.92
CA LEU A 985 -7.31 -48.03 75.81
C LEU A 985 -7.30 -47.51 77.25
N GLY A 986 -8.06 -46.45 77.53
CA GLY A 986 -8.07 -45.73 78.79
C GLY A 986 -7.26 -44.44 78.76
N LYS A 987 -7.23 -43.76 79.91
CA LYS A 987 -6.48 -42.51 80.09
C LYS A 987 -5.82 -42.46 81.46
N ILE A 988 -4.71 -41.75 81.53
CA ILE A 988 -3.98 -41.45 82.76
C ILE A 988 -4.11 -39.97 83.10
N ALA A 989 -4.17 -39.67 84.39
CA ALA A 989 -4.13 -38.31 84.90
C ALA A 989 -2.90 -38.16 85.80
N PHE A 990 -2.10 -37.13 85.54
CA PHE A 990 -0.89 -36.84 86.29
C PHE A 990 -0.65 -35.34 86.35
N LYS A 991 0.26 -34.92 87.23
CA LYS A 991 0.81 -33.57 87.26
C LYS A 991 2.31 -33.68 87.10
N VAL A 992 2.91 -32.78 86.33
CA VAL A 992 4.35 -32.75 86.13
C VAL A 992 4.85 -31.31 86.20
N PHE A 993 5.97 -31.12 86.86
CA PHE A 993 6.67 -29.83 86.88
C PHE A 993 8.16 -30.06 87.14
N PHE A 994 8.97 -29.13 86.66
CA PHE A 994 10.39 -29.10 86.94
C PHE A 994 10.66 -28.21 88.15
N ASP A 995 11.25 -28.78 89.20
CA ASP A 995 11.66 -28.01 90.37
C ASP A 995 13.08 -27.47 90.15
N ASN A 996 13.14 -26.17 89.87
CA ASN A 996 14.38 -25.46 89.64
C ASN A 996 15.30 -25.37 90.88
N LEU A 997 14.78 -25.54 92.10
CA LEU A 997 15.57 -25.53 93.33
C LEU A 997 16.26 -26.87 93.54
N THR A 998 15.52 -27.97 93.44
CA THR A 998 16.09 -29.32 93.62
C THR A 998 16.69 -29.91 92.36
N LYS A 999 16.54 -29.24 91.20
CA LYS A 999 16.98 -29.68 89.86
C LYS A 999 16.42 -31.07 89.50
N LYS A 1000 15.15 -31.29 89.82
CA LYS A 1000 14.45 -32.55 89.62
C LYS A 1000 13.12 -32.35 88.90
N LEU A 1001 12.83 -33.26 87.97
CA LEU A 1001 11.52 -33.43 87.38
C LEU A 1001 10.63 -34.16 88.40
N ASN A 1002 9.57 -33.50 88.85
CA ASN A 1002 8.59 -34.09 89.76
C ASN A 1002 7.37 -34.52 88.95
N VAL A 1003 6.99 -35.79 89.06
CA VAL A 1003 5.81 -36.36 88.41
C VAL A 1003 4.90 -36.92 89.50
N TYR A 1004 3.64 -36.52 89.51
CA TYR A 1004 2.63 -37.01 90.43
C TYR A 1004 1.56 -37.75 89.65
N VAL A 1005 1.46 -39.05 89.85
CA VAL A 1005 0.46 -39.89 89.18
C VAL A 1005 -0.79 -39.94 90.05
N LEU A 1006 -1.89 -39.39 89.53
CA LEU A 1006 -3.15 -39.27 90.27
C LEU A 1006 -3.95 -40.56 90.14
N ASN A 1007 -4.48 -40.82 88.94
CA ASN A 1007 -5.33 -41.97 88.66
C ASN A 1007 -5.24 -42.37 87.18
N ALA A 1008 -5.75 -43.55 86.87
CA ALA A 1008 -6.14 -43.91 85.51
C ALA A 1008 -7.63 -44.21 85.45
N ALA A 1009 -8.22 -44.13 84.26
CA ALA A 1009 -9.63 -44.38 84.02
C ALA A 1009 -9.83 -45.18 82.73
N ASN A 1010 -10.82 -46.07 82.74
CA ASN A 1010 -11.18 -46.91 81.59
C ASN A 1010 -10.02 -47.73 81.03
N ILE A 1011 -9.13 -48.23 81.88
CA ILE A 1011 -8.07 -49.13 81.41
C ILE A 1011 -8.69 -50.45 80.92
N LEU A 1012 -7.93 -51.21 80.11
CA LEU A 1012 -8.39 -52.50 79.60
C LEU A 1012 -8.58 -53.53 80.74
N PRO A 1013 -9.66 -54.32 80.73
CA PRO A 1013 -9.80 -55.48 81.61
C PRO A 1013 -9.00 -56.67 81.06
N LEU A 1014 -7.77 -56.81 81.53
CA LEU A 1014 -6.82 -57.81 81.05
C LEU A 1014 -6.95 -59.15 81.80
N ASP A 1015 -7.57 -59.18 82.98
CA ASP A 1015 -7.87 -60.41 83.71
C ASP A 1015 -9.19 -61.05 83.28
N SER A 1016 -9.27 -62.38 83.41
CA SER A 1016 -10.51 -63.16 83.23
C SER A 1016 -11.69 -62.72 84.13
N SER A 1017 -11.44 -61.92 85.17
CA SER A 1017 -12.49 -61.35 86.03
C SER A 1017 -13.23 -60.15 85.43
N GLY A 1018 -12.85 -59.69 84.23
CA GLY A 1018 -13.39 -58.47 83.63
C GLY A 1018 -12.89 -57.18 84.31
N LYS A 1019 -11.75 -57.27 85.01
CA LYS A 1019 -11.05 -56.18 85.70
C LYS A 1019 -9.53 -56.34 85.49
N SER A 1020 -8.72 -55.49 86.11
CA SER A 1020 -7.25 -55.60 86.12
C SER A 1020 -6.68 -55.20 87.48
N ASP A 1021 -5.43 -55.57 87.73
CA ASP A 1021 -4.54 -55.16 88.81
C ASP A 1021 -3.49 -54.10 88.32
N PRO A 1022 -3.90 -52.91 87.83
CA PRO A 1022 -3.02 -51.99 87.12
C PRO A 1022 -1.92 -51.33 87.98
N TYR A 1023 -0.76 -51.14 87.36
CA TYR A 1023 0.29 -50.20 87.80
C TYR A 1023 0.87 -49.41 86.62
N ILE A 1024 1.45 -48.24 86.91
CA ILE A 1024 2.07 -47.38 85.89
C ILE A 1024 3.59 -47.38 86.07
N LYS A 1025 4.31 -47.70 84.99
CA LYS A 1025 5.77 -47.57 84.89
C LYS A 1025 6.11 -46.27 84.17
N LEU A 1026 6.86 -45.40 84.83
CA LEU A 1026 7.35 -44.13 84.31
C LEU A 1026 8.79 -44.30 83.83
N SER A 1027 9.06 -43.96 82.58
CA SER A 1027 10.41 -43.99 82.00
C SER A 1027 10.71 -42.73 81.21
N VAL A 1028 11.95 -42.28 81.24
CA VAL A 1028 12.40 -41.14 80.45
C VAL A 1028 13.16 -41.68 79.24
N GLN A 1029 12.75 -41.25 78.06
CA GLN A 1029 13.20 -41.75 76.76
C GLN A 1029 13.68 -40.60 75.87
N PRO A 1030 14.52 -40.86 74.86
CA PRO A 1030 15.28 -42.09 74.62
C PRO A 1030 16.29 -42.44 75.72
N GLN A 1031 16.52 -43.73 75.96
CA GLN A 1031 17.47 -44.20 76.98
C GLN A 1031 18.92 -43.70 76.76
N HIS A 1032 19.37 -43.50 75.51
CA HIS A 1032 20.74 -43.03 75.23
C HIS A 1032 20.95 -41.56 75.63
N LEU A 1033 19.89 -40.74 75.64
CA LEU A 1033 19.94 -39.38 76.17
C LEU A 1033 19.95 -39.35 77.70
N PHE A 1034 19.39 -40.37 78.35
CA PHE A 1034 19.19 -40.42 79.81
C PHE A 1034 19.74 -41.71 80.44
N PRO A 1035 21.01 -42.10 80.22
CA PRO A 1035 21.52 -43.43 80.59
C PRO A 1035 21.55 -43.68 82.10
N GLN A 1036 21.59 -42.61 82.92
CA GLN A 1036 21.62 -42.69 84.38
C GLN A 1036 20.23 -42.69 85.03
N VAL A 1037 19.17 -42.43 84.27
CA VAL A 1037 17.81 -42.30 84.78
C VAL A 1037 17.11 -43.67 84.74
N LYS A 1038 16.85 -44.25 85.92
CA LYS A 1038 16.15 -45.53 86.01
C LYS A 1038 14.62 -45.36 85.97
N PRO A 1039 13.87 -46.25 85.30
CA PRO A 1039 12.41 -46.25 85.36
C PRO A 1039 11.90 -46.42 86.80
N GLN A 1040 10.80 -45.74 87.13
CA GLN A 1040 10.10 -45.85 88.42
C GLN A 1040 8.69 -46.43 88.18
N LYS A 1041 8.07 -47.05 89.19
CA LYS A 1041 6.73 -47.64 89.05
C LYS A 1041 5.85 -47.37 90.26
N THR A 1042 4.54 -47.22 90.03
CA THR A 1042 3.54 -47.18 91.11
C THR A 1042 3.37 -48.55 91.75
N LYS A 1043 2.68 -48.59 92.89
CA LYS A 1043 2.07 -49.83 93.38
C LYS A 1043 0.92 -50.23 92.46
N PHE A 1044 0.65 -51.53 92.40
CA PHE A 1044 -0.52 -52.04 91.66
C PHE A 1044 -1.79 -51.90 92.51
N GLN A 1045 -2.91 -51.65 91.85
CA GLN A 1045 -4.22 -51.48 92.49
C GLN A 1045 -5.11 -52.65 92.10
N LYS A 1046 -5.66 -53.37 93.08
CA LYS A 1046 -6.34 -54.64 92.81
C LYS A 1046 -7.74 -54.48 92.22
N GLU A 1047 -8.09 -55.33 91.27
CA GLU A 1047 -9.44 -55.53 90.72
C GLU A 1047 -10.18 -54.22 90.39
N THR A 1048 -9.57 -53.35 89.59
CA THR A 1048 -10.14 -52.05 89.21
C THR A 1048 -9.75 -51.59 87.79
N LEU A 1049 -10.70 -50.97 87.09
CA LEU A 1049 -10.46 -50.26 85.82
C LEU A 1049 -10.31 -48.74 86.01
N TYR A 1050 -10.37 -48.28 87.26
CA TYR A 1050 -10.25 -46.88 87.66
C TYR A 1050 -9.29 -46.77 88.85
N PRO A 1051 -8.01 -47.14 88.68
CA PRO A 1051 -7.06 -47.13 89.78
C PRO A 1051 -6.75 -45.69 90.24
N LEU A 1052 -6.77 -45.50 91.56
CA LEU A 1052 -6.28 -44.29 92.23
C LEU A 1052 -4.89 -44.61 92.79
N PHE A 1053 -3.86 -43.89 92.34
CA PHE A 1053 -2.47 -44.12 92.77
C PHE A 1053 -2.04 -43.09 93.81
N ASP A 1054 -2.20 -41.79 93.50
CA ASP A 1054 -1.75 -40.66 94.32
C ASP A 1054 -0.26 -40.77 94.75
N GLU A 1055 0.61 -41.19 93.82
CA GLU A 1055 2.04 -41.43 94.07
C GLU A 1055 2.95 -40.37 93.40
N SER A 1056 4.02 -39.97 94.09
CA SER A 1056 5.00 -38.99 93.62
C SER A 1056 6.33 -39.62 93.21
N PHE A 1057 6.87 -39.20 92.08
CA PHE A 1057 8.13 -39.66 91.50
C PHE A 1057 9.06 -38.47 91.23
N GLN A 1058 10.37 -38.70 91.39
CA GLN A 1058 11.40 -37.68 91.15
C GLN A 1058 12.49 -38.23 90.24
N PHE A 1059 12.77 -37.51 89.16
CA PHE A 1059 13.88 -37.81 88.24
C PHE A 1059 14.90 -36.67 88.25
N SER A 1060 16.16 -36.98 88.52
CA SER A 1060 17.26 -36.01 88.42
C SER A 1060 17.69 -35.88 86.96
N ILE A 1061 17.21 -34.85 86.25
CA ILE A 1061 17.49 -34.61 84.84
C ILE A 1061 17.95 -33.16 84.67
N PRO A 1062 19.10 -32.89 84.03
CA PRO A 1062 19.51 -31.52 83.72
C PRO A 1062 18.51 -30.82 82.78
N PRO A 1063 18.14 -29.55 83.02
CA PRO A 1063 17.19 -28.83 82.17
C PRO A 1063 17.54 -28.82 80.67
N PRO A 1064 18.81 -28.65 80.24
CA PRO A 1064 19.16 -28.73 78.82
C PRO A 1064 18.86 -30.08 78.18
N ASP A 1065 18.93 -31.17 78.95
CA ASP A 1065 18.64 -32.51 78.45
C ASP A 1065 17.12 -32.72 78.23
N CYS A 1066 16.28 -32.01 79.00
CA CYS A 1066 14.83 -31.99 78.77
C CYS A 1066 14.42 -31.27 77.47
N LEU A 1067 15.29 -30.43 76.91
CA LEU A 1067 15.04 -29.67 75.68
C LEU A 1067 15.66 -30.33 74.43
N LYS A 1068 16.29 -31.50 74.59
CA LYS A 1068 16.84 -32.26 73.46
C LYS A 1068 15.71 -32.85 72.61
N ASN A 1069 15.98 -32.98 71.31
CA ASN A 1069 15.03 -33.55 70.35
C ASN A 1069 14.56 -34.94 70.81
N GLY A 1070 13.25 -35.15 70.84
CA GLY A 1070 12.65 -36.43 71.26
C GLY A 1070 12.73 -36.75 72.76
N ALA A 1071 13.12 -35.82 73.63
CA ALA A 1071 13.10 -36.02 75.08
C ALA A 1071 11.66 -36.20 75.59
N THR A 1072 11.32 -37.42 76.05
CA THR A 1072 9.93 -37.82 76.33
C THR A 1072 9.80 -38.57 77.65
N LEU A 1073 8.82 -38.20 78.46
CA LEU A 1073 8.34 -38.98 79.60
C LEU A 1073 7.27 -39.97 79.13
N VAL A 1074 7.57 -41.26 79.20
CA VAL A 1074 6.67 -42.35 78.78
C VAL A 1074 6.05 -43.00 80.01
N PHE A 1075 4.72 -43.06 80.00
CA PHE A 1075 3.92 -43.78 80.98
C PHE A 1075 3.43 -45.09 80.36
N SER A 1076 3.88 -46.23 80.86
CA SER A 1076 3.44 -47.55 80.41
C SER A 1076 2.54 -48.16 81.48
N VAL A 1077 1.29 -48.45 81.13
CA VAL A 1077 0.33 -49.11 82.04
C VAL A 1077 0.44 -50.62 81.87
N TYR A 1078 0.59 -51.32 82.98
CA TYR A 1078 0.71 -52.78 83.04
C TYR A 1078 -0.32 -53.34 84.03
N ASP A 1079 -0.76 -54.56 83.79
CA ASP A 1079 -1.53 -55.39 84.71
C ASP A 1079 -0.60 -56.35 85.45
N HIS A 1080 -0.76 -56.47 86.77
CA HIS A 1080 0.14 -57.27 87.59
C HIS A 1080 -0.34 -58.72 87.73
N ASP A 1081 0.43 -59.64 87.19
CA ASP A 1081 0.14 -61.07 87.24
C ASP A 1081 0.96 -61.80 88.33
N ARG A 1082 0.31 -62.77 89.00
CA ARG A 1082 0.98 -63.58 90.04
C ARG A 1082 1.74 -64.79 89.50
N ILE A 1083 1.36 -65.28 88.32
CA ILE A 1083 1.84 -66.55 87.75
C ILE A 1083 2.51 -66.34 86.39
N THR A 1084 1.98 -65.42 85.59
CA THR A 1084 2.44 -65.05 84.25
C THR A 1084 3.25 -63.74 84.26
N ASP A 1085 3.83 -63.39 83.11
CA ASP A 1085 4.42 -62.06 82.91
C ASP A 1085 3.32 -60.99 82.93
N ASP A 1086 3.60 -59.83 83.56
CA ASP A 1086 2.69 -58.68 83.58
C ASP A 1086 2.27 -58.24 82.17
N ASP A 1087 0.97 -58.01 81.98
CA ASP A 1087 0.35 -57.69 80.70
C ASP A 1087 0.32 -56.17 80.44
N ILE A 1088 0.81 -55.72 79.28
CA ILE A 1088 0.77 -54.30 78.93
C ILE A 1088 -0.63 -53.86 78.48
N GLY A 1089 -1.12 -52.73 79.01
CA GLY A 1089 -2.44 -52.16 78.70
C GLY A 1089 -2.40 -50.91 77.81
N GLY A 1090 -1.25 -50.24 77.69
CA GLY A 1090 -1.05 -49.11 76.77
C GLY A 1090 0.04 -48.14 77.23
N GLU A 1091 0.41 -47.19 76.37
CA GLU A 1091 1.42 -46.16 76.69
C GLU A 1091 0.93 -44.73 76.43
N SER A 1092 1.44 -43.76 77.19
CA SER A 1092 1.29 -42.34 76.88
C SER A 1092 2.63 -41.63 76.83
N TYR A 1093 2.79 -40.71 75.88
CA TYR A 1093 4.05 -40.03 75.59
C TYR A 1093 3.92 -38.53 75.88
N TYR A 1094 4.62 -38.03 76.90
CA TYR A 1094 4.63 -36.62 77.25
C TYR A 1094 5.97 -35.98 76.89
N ASP A 1095 5.95 -35.01 76.00
CA ASP A 1095 7.13 -34.28 75.59
C ASP A 1095 7.66 -33.39 76.71
N LEU A 1096 8.93 -33.61 77.10
CA LEU A 1096 9.55 -32.93 78.22
C LEU A 1096 9.72 -31.43 77.97
N GLN A 1097 9.75 -30.97 76.72
CA GLN A 1097 9.89 -29.55 76.43
C GLN A 1097 8.71 -28.70 76.94
N PHE A 1098 7.54 -29.33 77.15
CA PHE A 1098 6.33 -28.65 77.65
C PHE A 1098 6.17 -28.71 79.18
N VAL A 1099 7.15 -29.29 79.91
CA VAL A 1099 7.08 -29.36 81.37
C VAL A 1099 7.09 -27.94 81.98
N PRO A 1100 6.07 -27.57 82.77
CA PRO A 1100 6.06 -26.30 83.50
C PRO A 1100 7.26 -26.19 84.46
N GLY A 1101 7.94 -25.04 84.46
CA GLY A 1101 9.10 -24.77 85.32
C GLY A 1101 10.48 -24.95 84.67
N LEU A 1102 10.56 -25.39 83.40
CA LEU A 1102 11.84 -25.48 82.67
C LEU A 1102 12.40 -24.12 82.20
N THR A 1103 11.53 -23.15 81.89
CA THR A 1103 11.90 -21.87 81.26
C THR A 1103 11.68 -20.62 82.13
N TYR A 1104 10.98 -20.72 83.27
CA TYR A 1104 10.61 -19.59 84.13
C TYR A 1104 10.96 -19.83 85.62
N ASP A 1105 11.03 -18.74 86.39
CA ASP A 1105 11.23 -18.75 87.85
C ASP A 1105 10.23 -19.69 88.54
N THR A 1106 10.73 -20.42 89.55
CA THR A 1106 10.04 -21.44 90.39
C THR A 1106 8.51 -21.35 90.38
N VAL A 1107 7.84 -22.48 90.12
CA VAL A 1107 6.39 -22.65 90.34
C VAL A 1107 6.05 -22.26 91.79
N GLN A 1108 5.61 -21.01 92.00
CA GLN A 1108 5.30 -20.47 93.33
C GLN A 1108 4.02 -21.12 93.85
N GLY A 1109 4.09 -21.76 95.03
CA GLY A 1109 2.95 -22.47 95.64
C GLY A 1109 3.01 -24.00 95.56
N GLY A 1110 4.08 -24.55 94.95
CA GLY A 1110 4.30 -26.00 94.90
C GLY A 1110 3.18 -26.76 94.17
N PHE A 1111 3.01 -28.04 94.50
CA PHE A 1111 2.09 -28.99 93.87
C PHE A 1111 0.64 -28.50 93.67
N ALA A 1112 0.16 -27.60 94.54
CA ALA A 1112 -1.22 -27.08 94.49
C ALA A 1112 -1.52 -26.24 93.23
N THR A 1113 -0.49 -25.66 92.60
CA THR A 1113 -0.63 -24.75 91.46
C THR A 1113 -0.36 -25.40 90.11
N VAL A 1114 0.09 -26.66 90.09
CA VAL A 1114 0.42 -27.41 88.86
C VAL A 1114 -0.86 -27.96 88.24
N PRO A 1115 -1.14 -27.69 86.95
CA PRO A 1115 -2.32 -28.20 86.27
C PRO A 1115 -2.27 -29.73 86.13
N GLN A 1116 -3.42 -30.38 86.28
CA GLN A 1116 -3.59 -31.79 85.95
C GLN A 1116 -3.59 -31.96 84.44
N ILE A 1117 -2.87 -32.98 83.97
CA ILE A 1117 -2.76 -33.38 82.57
C ILE A 1117 -3.41 -34.75 82.43
N ASP A 1118 -4.41 -34.84 81.56
CA ASP A 1118 -5.04 -36.10 81.16
C ASP A 1118 -4.43 -36.52 79.81
N MET A 1119 -3.90 -37.73 79.71
CA MET A 1119 -3.39 -38.31 78.46
C MET A 1119 -4.01 -39.67 78.17
N CYS A 1120 -4.40 -39.89 76.93
CA CYS A 1120 -4.92 -41.18 76.46
C CYS A 1120 -3.80 -42.21 76.32
N LEU A 1121 -4.13 -43.47 76.59
CA LEU A 1121 -3.25 -44.61 76.33
C LEU A 1121 -3.29 -44.99 74.86
N THR A 1122 -2.14 -45.29 74.29
CA THR A 1122 -1.91 -45.53 72.87
C THR A 1122 -1.12 -46.81 72.64
N ILE A 1123 -1.14 -47.28 71.39
CA ILE A 1123 -0.33 -48.41 70.93
C ILE A 1123 0.95 -47.84 70.31
N PRO A 1124 2.16 -48.28 70.71
CA PRO A 1124 3.40 -47.83 70.11
C PRO A 1124 3.40 -48.03 68.59
N THR A 1125 3.63 -46.97 67.81
CA THR A 1125 3.52 -47.03 66.34
C THR A 1125 4.76 -47.61 65.69
N ILE A 1126 4.60 -48.58 64.78
CA ILE A 1126 5.71 -49.20 64.03
C ILE A 1126 5.84 -48.69 62.58
N GLU A 1127 4.98 -47.75 62.20
CA GLU A 1127 4.80 -47.19 60.85
C GLU A 1127 5.56 -45.87 60.63
N SER A 1128 6.31 -45.39 61.64
CA SER A 1128 7.19 -44.22 61.47
C SER A 1128 8.28 -44.50 60.43
N LYS A 1129 8.60 -43.49 59.62
CA LYS A 1129 9.69 -43.55 58.63
C LYS A 1129 11.04 -43.84 59.30
N SER A 1130 11.26 -43.34 60.52
CA SER A 1130 12.47 -43.63 61.30
C SER A 1130 12.58 -45.11 61.66
N VAL A 1131 11.46 -45.73 62.06
CA VAL A 1131 11.38 -47.18 62.35
C VAL A 1131 11.60 -48.00 61.08
N ALA A 1132 11.09 -47.56 59.93
CA ALA A 1132 11.33 -48.22 58.64
C ALA A 1132 12.82 -48.23 58.25
N VAL A 1133 13.55 -47.12 58.49
CA VAL A 1133 15.00 -47.06 58.26
C VAL A 1133 15.75 -47.95 59.25
N MET A 1134 15.40 -47.92 60.53
CA MET A 1134 16.03 -48.79 61.54
C MET A 1134 15.80 -50.28 61.26
N LYS A 1135 14.61 -50.67 60.78
CA LYS A 1135 14.32 -52.05 60.31
C LYS A 1135 15.29 -52.51 59.22
N ASN A 1136 15.68 -51.62 58.32
CA ASN A 1136 16.64 -51.95 57.26
C ASN A 1136 18.07 -52.14 57.79
N ARG A 1137 18.39 -51.63 58.99
CA ARG A 1137 19.72 -51.71 59.61
C ARG A 1137 19.90 -52.86 60.61
N GLN A 1138 18.85 -53.59 60.97
CA GLN A 1138 18.87 -54.59 62.06
C GLN A 1138 20.00 -55.64 61.96
N LYS A 1139 20.45 -56.00 60.74
CA LYS A 1139 21.52 -56.99 60.57
C LYS A 1139 22.93 -56.45 60.84
N GLU A 1140 23.10 -55.13 60.84
CA GLU A 1140 24.41 -54.46 60.84
C GLU A 1140 24.56 -53.47 62.00
N ASP A 1141 23.44 -53.09 62.65
CA ASP A 1141 23.38 -52.18 63.79
C ASP A 1141 22.59 -52.83 64.94
N SER A 1142 23.32 -53.23 65.99
CA SER A 1142 22.74 -53.87 67.17
C SER A 1142 21.81 -52.95 67.96
N THR A 1143 22.04 -51.64 67.94
CA THR A 1143 21.18 -50.66 68.63
C THR A 1143 19.85 -50.54 67.91
N ALA A 1144 19.88 -50.49 66.57
CA ALA A 1144 18.66 -50.49 65.74
C ALA A 1144 17.87 -51.79 65.91
N ASP A 1145 18.57 -52.94 65.92
CA ASP A 1145 17.93 -54.24 66.12
C ASP A 1145 17.26 -54.36 67.48
N HIS A 1146 17.98 -54.01 68.55
CA HIS A 1146 17.45 -54.05 69.90
C HIS A 1146 16.21 -53.14 70.03
N PHE A 1147 16.28 -51.90 69.53
CA PHE A 1147 15.17 -50.95 69.59
C PHE A 1147 13.94 -51.46 68.83
N VAL A 1148 14.10 -51.83 67.55
CA VAL A 1148 13.01 -52.30 66.69
C VAL A 1148 12.41 -53.60 67.22
N SER A 1149 13.23 -54.56 67.62
CA SER A 1149 12.76 -55.83 68.19
C SER A 1149 11.98 -55.62 69.49
N SER A 1150 12.47 -54.74 70.38
CA SER A 1150 11.77 -54.39 71.61
C SER A 1150 10.41 -53.73 71.34
N LEU A 1151 10.33 -52.84 70.35
CA LEU A 1151 9.11 -52.16 69.96
C LEU A 1151 8.07 -53.14 69.38
N PHE A 1152 8.50 -54.07 68.53
CA PHE A 1152 7.63 -55.10 67.97
C PHE A 1152 7.08 -56.04 69.03
N VAL A 1153 7.94 -56.57 69.90
CA VAL A 1153 7.52 -57.46 70.99
C VAL A 1153 6.49 -56.75 71.87
N LYS A 1154 6.75 -55.49 72.22
CA LYS A 1154 5.85 -54.68 73.04
C LYS A 1154 4.50 -54.44 72.36
N ARG A 1155 4.50 -54.08 71.08
CA ARG A 1155 3.27 -53.87 70.29
C ARG A 1155 2.47 -55.16 70.12
N SER A 1156 3.13 -56.27 69.79
CA SER A 1156 2.48 -57.58 69.62
C SER A 1156 1.80 -58.04 70.90
N LYS A 1157 2.49 -57.94 72.05
CA LYS A 1157 1.90 -58.23 73.36
C LYS A 1157 0.67 -57.34 73.63
N LEU A 1158 0.77 -56.03 73.40
CA LEU A 1158 -0.36 -55.12 73.61
C LEU A 1158 -1.57 -55.46 72.73
N LEU A 1159 -1.36 -55.81 71.46
CA LEU A 1159 -2.46 -56.19 70.56
C LEU A 1159 -3.12 -57.51 70.96
N GLU A 1160 -2.32 -58.49 71.38
CA GLU A 1160 -2.83 -59.75 71.94
C GLU A 1160 -3.68 -59.49 73.18
N ASN A 1161 -3.21 -58.60 74.06
CA ASN A 1161 -3.88 -58.22 75.29
C ASN A 1161 -5.19 -57.44 75.05
N ILE A 1162 -5.22 -56.55 74.06
CA ILE A 1162 -6.45 -55.89 73.61
C ILE A 1162 -7.46 -56.92 73.10
N GLN A 1163 -7.01 -57.95 72.37
CA GLN A 1163 -7.89 -59.00 71.87
C GLN A 1163 -8.44 -59.87 73.02
N LYS A 1164 -7.58 -60.27 73.97
CA LYS A 1164 -7.99 -60.96 75.21
C LYS A 1164 -9.04 -60.16 75.99
N ALA A 1165 -8.81 -58.86 76.18
CA ALA A 1165 -9.76 -57.97 76.86
C ALA A 1165 -11.12 -57.85 76.16
N LYS A 1166 -11.17 -57.96 74.82
CA LYS A 1166 -12.42 -58.01 74.06
C LYS A 1166 -13.15 -59.34 74.23
N GLU A 1167 -12.41 -60.44 74.32
CA GLU A 1167 -12.96 -61.78 74.56
C GLU A 1167 -13.51 -61.94 75.97
N TYR A 1168 -12.91 -61.27 76.97
CA TYR A 1168 -13.45 -61.26 78.35
C TYR A 1168 -14.67 -60.36 78.53
N ASN A 1169 -14.93 -59.43 77.61
CA ASN A 1169 -16.08 -58.50 77.67
C ASN A 1169 -17.30 -58.95 76.85
N ASN A 1170 -17.16 -59.97 75.99
CA ASN A 1170 -18.27 -60.61 75.26
C ASN A 1170 -18.70 -61.89 75.98
#